data_AF-A0A9P9JM68-F1
#
_entry.id   AF-A0A9P9JM68-F1
#
_cell.length_a   1.000
_cell.length_b   1.000
_cell.length_c   1.000
_cell.angle_alpha   90.00
_cell.angle_beta   90.00
_cell.angle_gamma   90.00
#
_symmetry.space_group_name_H-M   'P 1'
#
loop_
_entity.id
_entity.type
_entity.pdbx_description
1 polymer ?
#
loop_
_entity_poly.entity_id
_entity_poly.type
_entity_poly.pdbx_seq_one_letter_code
_entity_poly.pdbx_strand_id
1 'polypeptide(L)'
;MVDNLALTYAGATGGQFDQQGSIDWIQLARMSVSVPISVLARVSAADVSPLTIVVGQEISSLFKLSTAGHERLAKALSELRSFSAIGDAIWFGFGIKHLVRVLAETNKGLTLLTLCGCLAEIHPPKACAEILIKLAYVSGAPDELRPSASQWINLVGACSGTLKSTTFGCIAQQFMAFYGGYVFAEYLDDAEGVARAFLAVAHVSSGALESVTLTGGRSCGWIAAIGFYFLGLDVEIRSPDNVSIYKSTPNEDSVRILVIYGTSLASDQIQVNCTAYFIKSIDSLVSSYEERFDSIMCGTIHWESSLSRTFGIPFEKLLGAKIEFGALVGYAARVFKGLANSEASSIFDVHDRISWFGFQTSQYGHGFANALVSFFPELSQLAPHIHVDMQMSLDASVGAYEEASNALSAICGSDCCSGGVHSSFGGRGYCLPVLAETIISLVWNLSALQLHADLKPYHSGLRFLYELHAGRASTDASFGERYGAGKNNGSYWGDITDLVRLLDLASVYHTAQFLFTTNLYPLRRRSALTAVSVGGLCFYFDILRNVSDRPEKAMVLHVVPGVIQTTAGREYQFIADKTAAWSEGLLGFDWRDNSSFEATAEFKTDYQAKVTETIGGNISIPSLDMDTGSSDLDVRLFIEESAGGLLVDLHFISLAGTCRVGAYTMLKEIIENSGLVHCAHRNCARLDQFSCDISTLDGEGCRPEGLQGKLHVRRLVGNTLARCVGLLVNREWTEPAILRGRECIPCCIRTAIDLRPDYQRSPSYVIL
;
A
#
# COMPACT_ATOMS: atom_id res chain seq x y z
N MET A 1 -23.39 25.22 -16.46
CA MET A 1 -23.43 24.56 -17.78
C MET A 1 -22.97 23.15 -17.55
N VAL A 2 -23.76 22.17 -17.98
CA VAL A 2 -23.57 20.77 -17.63
C VAL A 2 -22.59 20.16 -18.64
N ASP A 3 -21.38 19.84 -18.18
CA ASP A 3 -20.26 19.33 -18.97
C ASP A 3 -20.41 17.83 -19.27
N ASN A 4 -21.47 17.45 -19.98
CA ASN A 4 -21.74 16.03 -20.26
C ASN A 4 -20.89 15.48 -21.41
N LEU A 5 -20.56 14.19 -21.31
CA LEU A 5 -20.48 13.29 -22.47
C LEU A 5 -21.88 13.23 -23.11
N ALA A 6 -22.19 14.20 -23.98
CA ALA A 6 -23.46 14.24 -24.68
C ALA A 6 -23.32 13.49 -26.01
N LEU A 7 -23.91 12.30 -26.07
CA LEU A 7 -24.13 11.59 -27.33
C LEU A 7 -25.16 12.39 -28.13
N THR A 8 -24.70 13.30 -29.00
CA THR A 8 -25.59 14.06 -29.89
C THR A 8 -25.85 13.26 -31.17
N TYR A 9 -27.11 12.87 -31.32
CA TYR A 9 -27.66 12.24 -32.51
C TYR A 9 -27.81 13.27 -33.64
N ALA A 10 -27.18 13.02 -34.79
CA ALA A 10 -27.53 13.69 -36.04
C ALA A 10 -28.68 12.89 -36.70
N GLY A 11 -29.84 13.52 -36.79
CA GLY A 11 -31.10 12.90 -37.18
C GLY A 11 -31.09 12.17 -38.53
N ALA A 12 -31.54 10.91 -38.53
CA ALA A 12 -32.21 10.29 -39.66
C ALA A 12 -33.46 9.55 -39.17
N THR A 13 -34.61 10.20 -39.30
CA THR A 13 -35.94 9.66 -39.01
C THR A 13 -36.20 8.40 -39.83
N GLY A 14 -36.12 7.23 -39.18
CA GLY A 14 -36.59 5.95 -39.68
C GLY A 14 -36.93 5.06 -38.49
N GLY A 15 -38.23 4.76 -38.31
CA GLY A 15 -38.71 4.05 -37.13
C GLY A 15 -38.10 2.64 -36.99
N GLN A 16 -37.52 2.36 -35.83
CA GLN A 16 -37.15 1.02 -35.39
C GLN A 16 -37.78 0.77 -34.02
N PHE A 17 -38.43 -0.39 -33.88
CA PHE A 17 -38.93 -0.91 -32.62
C PHE A 17 -37.78 -1.03 -31.62
N ASP A 18 -37.93 -0.46 -30.42
CA ASP A 18 -37.02 -0.69 -29.30
C ASP A 18 -37.01 -2.18 -28.94
N GLN A 19 -35.95 -2.90 -29.30
CA GLN A 19 -35.71 -4.24 -28.78
C GLN A 19 -35.28 -4.10 -27.30
N GLN A 20 -36.22 -4.35 -26.38
CA GLN A 20 -35.90 -4.39 -24.95
C GLN A 20 -34.87 -5.49 -24.66
N GLY A 21 -33.66 -5.10 -24.27
CA GLY A 21 -32.63 -6.00 -23.75
C GLY A 21 -31.47 -6.35 -24.69
N SER A 22 -31.38 -5.77 -25.89
CA SER A 22 -30.23 -5.93 -26.81
C SER A 22 -29.61 -4.57 -27.17
N ILE A 23 -28.30 -4.57 -27.49
CA ILE A 23 -27.57 -3.35 -27.89
C ILE A 23 -27.64 -3.20 -29.42
N ASP A 24 -28.07 -2.04 -29.91
CA ASP A 24 -28.00 -1.70 -31.34
C ASP A 24 -26.60 -1.24 -31.73
N TRP A 25 -25.75 -2.21 -32.08
CA TRP A 25 -24.38 -1.97 -32.51
C TRP A 25 -24.26 -1.23 -33.85
N ILE A 26 -25.27 -1.33 -34.72
CA ILE A 26 -25.27 -0.66 -36.03
C ILE A 26 -25.49 0.82 -35.82
N GLN A 27 -26.42 1.18 -34.93
CA GLN A 27 -26.64 2.55 -34.54
C GLN A 27 -25.38 3.11 -33.88
N LEU A 28 -24.77 2.38 -32.93
CA LEU A 28 -23.55 2.81 -32.24
C LEU A 28 -22.38 3.09 -33.20
N ALA A 29 -22.15 2.23 -34.20
CA ALA A 29 -21.10 2.40 -35.20
C ALA A 29 -21.24 3.69 -36.03
N ARG A 30 -22.47 4.21 -36.15
CA ARG A 30 -22.81 5.40 -36.94
C ARG A 30 -22.94 6.66 -36.09
N MET A 31 -22.80 6.56 -34.77
CA MET A 31 -22.96 7.70 -33.87
C MET A 31 -21.72 8.59 -33.88
N SER A 32 -21.96 9.90 -33.85
CA SER A 32 -20.92 10.90 -33.61
C SER A 32 -20.96 11.31 -32.13
N VAL A 33 -19.80 11.30 -31.47
CA VAL A 33 -19.70 11.57 -30.03
C VAL A 33 -19.09 12.95 -29.84
N SER A 34 -19.87 13.89 -29.30
CA SER A 34 -19.41 15.24 -28.98
C SER A 34 -19.03 15.28 -27.50
N VAL A 35 -17.76 15.58 -27.22
CA VAL A 35 -17.22 15.53 -25.86
C VAL A 35 -16.46 16.83 -25.59
N PRO A 36 -16.69 17.49 -24.44
CA PRO A 36 -15.86 18.61 -24.03
C PRO A 36 -14.38 18.22 -24.02
N ILE A 37 -13.51 19.13 -24.48
CA ILE A 37 -12.04 18.89 -24.47
C ILE A 37 -11.56 18.57 -23.05
N SER A 38 -12.17 19.17 -22.03
CA SER A 38 -11.88 18.87 -20.63
C SER A 38 -12.12 17.41 -20.27
N VAL A 39 -13.20 16.79 -20.78
CA VAL A 39 -13.49 15.37 -20.55
C VAL A 39 -12.55 14.50 -21.37
N LEU A 40 -12.29 14.82 -22.64
CA LEU A 40 -11.31 14.09 -23.46
C LEU A 40 -9.90 14.12 -22.85
N ALA A 41 -9.50 15.23 -22.25
CA ALA A 41 -8.22 15.35 -21.55
C ALA A 41 -8.14 14.39 -20.36
N ARG A 42 -9.23 14.21 -19.59
CA ARG A 42 -9.27 13.26 -18.46
C ARG A 42 -9.23 11.81 -18.92
N VAL A 43 -9.96 11.50 -19.99
CA VAL A 43 -9.97 10.17 -20.62
C VAL A 43 -8.59 9.81 -21.14
N SER A 44 -7.94 10.74 -21.85
CA SER A 44 -6.57 10.58 -22.33
C SER A 44 -5.55 10.51 -21.20
N ALA A 45 -5.76 11.22 -20.09
CA ALA A 45 -4.84 11.20 -18.95
C ALA A 45 -4.85 9.88 -18.17
N ALA A 46 -5.96 9.12 -18.26
CA ALA A 46 -6.06 7.76 -17.75
C ALA A 46 -5.61 6.70 -18.78
N ASP A 47 -5.02 7.12 -19.91
CA ASP A 47 -4.66 6.26 -21.05
C ASP A 47 -5.81 5.40 -21.59
N VAL A 48 -7.05 5.89 -21.47
CA VAL A 48 -8.27 5.24 -21.96
C VAL A 48 -8.71 5.88 -23.28
N SER A 49 -9.15 5.06 -24.23
CA SER A 49 -9.75 5.50 -25.47
C SER A 49 -11.22 5.86 -25.26
N PRO A 50 -11.71 6.97 -25.84
CA PRO A 50 -13.13 7.30 -25.80
C PRO A 50 -14.05 6.18 -26.30
N LEU A 51 -13.60 5.40 -27.30
CA LEU A 51 -14.36 4.24 -27.80
C LEU A 51 -14.60 3.20 -26.69
N THR A 52 -13.59 2.94 -25.86
CA THR A 52 -13.67 1.98 -24.76
C THR A 52 -14.70 2.41 -23.72
N ILE A 53 -14.78 3.70 -23.44
CA ILE A 53 -15.80 4.25 -22.53
C ILE A 53 -17.20 4.07 -23.10
N VAL A 54 -17.40 4.43 -24.38
CA VAL A 54 -18.70 4.32 -25.04
C VAL A 54 -19.17 2.86 -25.07
N VAL A 55 -18.32 1.95 -25.53
CA VAL A 55 -18.64 0.51 -25.57
C VAL A 55 -18.89 -0.03 -24.16
N GLY A 56 -18.06 0.35 -23.19
CA GLY A 56 -18.27 -0.01 -21.79
C GLY A 56 -19.61 0.49 -21.25
N GLN A 57 -20.00 1.73 -21.53
CA GLN A 57 -21.26 2.33 -21.09
C GLN A 57 -22.48 1.61 -21.70
N GLU A 58 -22.42 1.25 -22.98
CA GLU A 58 -23.51 0.52 -23.63
C GLU A 58 -23.64 -0.90 -23.09
N ILE A 59 -22.53 -1.65 -22.91
CA ILE A 59 -22.56 -2.97 -22.26
C ILE A 59 -23.10 -2.87 -20.83
N SER A 60 -22.65 -1.86 -20.08
CA SER A 60 -23.06 -1.66 -18.69
C SER A 60 -24.52 -1.25 -18.57
N SER A 61 -25.11 -0.65 -19.61
CA SER A 61 -26.52 -0.24 -19.59
C SER A 61 -27.50 -1.40 -19.51
N LEU A 62 -27.04 -2.63 -19.78
CA LEU A 62 -27.81 -3.86 -19.60
C LEU A 62 -28.08 -4.18 -18.11
N PHE A 63 -27.27 -3.61 -17.21
CA PHE A 63 -27.40 -3.80 -15.77
C PHE A 63 -28.25 -2.69 -15.16
N LYS A 64 -29.21 -3.08 -14.32
CA LYS A 64 -30.05 -2.15 -13.58
C LYS A 64 -29.65 -2.14 -12.11
N LEU A 65 -28.97 -1.09 -11.68
CA LEU A 65 -28.66 -0.86 -10.27
C LEU A 65 -29.95 -0.66 -9.46
N SER A 66 -30.05 -1.28 -8.29
CA SER A 66 -31.15 -1.07 -7.35
C SER A 66 -31.04 0.30 -6.66
N THR A 67 -32.10 0.78 -6.01
CA THR A 67 -32.04 2.01 -5.21
C THR A 67 -30.96 1.94 -4.12
N ALA A 68 -30.93 0.83 -3.37
CA ALA A 68 -29.89 0.59 -2.36
C ALA A 68 -28.48 0.50 -2.97
N GLY A 69 -28.34 -0.09 -4.16
CA GLY A 69 -27.08 -0.11 -4.91
C GLY A 69 -26.59 1.29 -5.28
N HIS A 70 -27.47 2.16 -5.76
CA HIS A 70 -27.15 3.56 -6.04
C HIS A 70 -26.75 4.32 -4.77
N GLU A 71 -27.47 4.13 -3.65
CA GLU A 71 -27.14 4.78 -2.38
C GLU A 71 -25.76 4.37 -1.87
N ARG A 72 -25.43 3.07 -1.94
CA ARG A 72 -24.11 2.54 -1.56
C ARG A 72 -23.00 3.13 -2.43
N LEU A 73 -23.22 3.21 -3.74
CA LEU A 73 -22.26 3.79 -4.68
C LEU A 73 -22.09 5.30 -4.44
N ALA A 74 -23.18 6.04 -4.29
CA ALA A 74 -23.15 7.48 -4.02
C ALA A 74 -22.39 7.79 -2.73
N LYS A 75 -22.61 6.98 -1.68
CA LYS A 75 -21.84 7.05 -0.44
C LYS A 75 -20.36 6.81 -0.69
N ALA A 76 -20.00 5.74 -1.40
CA ALA A 76 -18.60 5.44 -1.72
C ALA A 76 -17.91 6.60 -2.45
N LEU A 77 -18.56 7.18 -3.46
CA LEU A 77 -18.03 8.31 -4.24
C LEU A 77 -17.87 9.60 -3.42
N SER A 78 -18.74 9.81 -2.42
CA SER A 78 -18.65 10.95 -1.50
C SER A 78 -17.50 10.84 -0.49
N GLU A 79 -17.08 9.61 -0.18
CA GLU A 79 -15.97 9.32 0.73
C GLU A 79 -14.60 9.38 0.03
N LEU A 80 -14.56 9.43 -1.31
CA LEU A 80 -13.32 9.56 -2.07
C LEU A 80 -12.68 10.93 -1.82
N ARG A 81 -11.61 10.93 -1.02
CA ARG A 81 -10.82 12.11 -0.68
C ARG A 81 -9.65 12.29 -1.64
N SER A 82 -9.18 13.53 -1.74
CA SER A 82 -7.91 13.87 -2.36
C SER A 82 -7.12 14.78 -1.43
N PHE A 83 -5.82 14.56 -1.36
CA PHE A 83 -4.89 15.38 -0.57
C PHE A 83 -3.96 16.07 -1.52
N SER A 84 -3.91 17.40 -1.45
CA SER A 84 -2.84 18.11 -2.13
C SER A 84 -1.54 17.95 -1.37
N ALA A 85 -0.48 17.93 -2.15
CA ALA A 85 0.89 17.98 -1.73
C ALA A 85 1.60 18.98 -2.64
N ILE A 86 2.69 19.55 -2.13
CA ILE A 86 3.62 20.30 -2.95
C ILE A 86 2.96 21.55 -3.57
N GLY A 87 2.41 22.44 -2.75
CA GLY A 87 1.82 23.71 -3.24
C GLY A 87 0.69 23.48 -4.25
N ASP A 88 -0.11 22.43 -4.04
CA ASP A 88 -1.17 21.95 -4.93
C ASP A 88 -0.73 21.41 -6.30
N ALA A 89 0.57 21.21 -6.52
CA ALA A 89 1.14 20.64 -7.75
C ALA A 89 0.72 19.18 -7.98
N ILE A 90 0.71 18.39 -6.89
CA ILE A 90 0.45 16.96 -6.89
C ILE A 90 -0.71 16.66 -5.95
N TRP A 91 -1.53 15.71 -6.34
CA TRP A 91 -2.71 15.25 -5.64
C TRP A 91 -2.61 13.75 -5.42
N PHE A 92 -2.82 13.34 -4.18
CA PHE A 92 -2.93 11.93 -3.81
C PHE A 92 -4.40 11.57 -3.61
N GLY A 93 -4.86 10.53 -4.30
CA GLY A 93 -6.23 10.02 -4.23
C GLY A 93 -7.05 10.33 -5.49
N PHE A 94 -8.38 10.34 -5.37
CA PHE A 94 -9.26 10.64 -6.51
C PHE A 94 -9.41 12.16 -6.70
N GLY A 95 -8.46 12.74 -7.43
CA GLY A 95 -8.43 14.17 -7.73
C GLY A 95 -9.67 14.68 -8.48
N ILE A 96 -9.84 16.01 -8.50
CA ILE A 96 -11.01 16.68 -9.09
C ILE A 96 -11.12 16.42 -10.61
N LYS A 97 -9.98 16.15 -11.27
CA LYS A 97 -9.90 15.86 -12.71
C LYS A 97 -9.88 14.35 -13.03
N HIS A 98 -10.14 13.46 -12.07
CA HIS A 98 -10.09 12.02 -12.31
C HIS A 98 -11.25 11.53 -13.21
N LEU A 99 -11.00 10.54 -14.07
CA LEU A 99 -12.01 9.88 -14.91
C LEU A 99 -13.26 9.40 -14.14
N VAL A 100 -13.09 8.91 -12.91
CA VAL A 100 -14.19 8.48 -12.04
C VAL A 100 -15.24 9.57 -11.83
N ARG A 101 -14.81 10.83 -11.70
CA ARG A 101 -15.73 11.96 -11.52
C ARG A 101 -16.58 12.20 -12.77
N VAL A 102 -16.03 11.98 -13.96
CA VAL A 102 -16.75 12.07 -15.24
C VAL A 102 -17.76 10.94 -15.36
N LEU A 103 -17.35 9.70 -15.07
CA LEU A 103 -18.25 8.54 -15.15
C LEU A 103 -19.43 8.68 -14.18
N ALA A 104 -19.21 9.30 -13.02
CA ALA A 104 -20.24 9.52 -12.03
C ALA A 104 -21.34 10.51 -12.43
N GLU A 105 -21.16 11.30 -13.51
CA GLU A 105 -22.14 12.32 -13.94
C GLU A 105 -23.36 11.73 -14.66
N THR A 106 -23.28 10.48 -15.13
CA THR A 106 -24.36 9.83 -15.90
C THR A 106 -24.71 8.46 -15.32
N ASN A 107 -25.97 8.03 -15.47
CA ASN A 107 -26.38 6.71 -15.00
C ASN A 107 -25.61 5.57 -15.69
N LYS A 108 -25.41 5.65 -17.02
CA LYS A 108 -24.61 4.64 -17.75
C LYS A 108 -23.16 4.62 -17.27
N GLY A 109 -22.57 5.78 -17.00
CA GLY A 109 -21.22 5.90 -16.45
C GLY A 109 -21.12 5.35 -15.03
N LEU A 110 -22.11 5.60 -14.16
CA LEU A 110 -22.16 5.04 -12.80
C LEU A 110 -22.23 3.51 -12.83
N THR A 111 -23.04 2.94 -13.72
CA THR A 111 -23.10 1.48 -13.86
C THR A 111 -21.77 0.91 -14.36
N LEU A 112 -21.16 1.51 -15.38
CA LEU A 112 -19.83 1.11 -15.86
C LEU A 112 -18.79 1.17 -14.74
N LEU A 113 -18.76 2.28 -14.01
CA LEU A 113 -17.87 2.49 -12.88
C LEU A 113 -18.06 1.39 -11.81
N THR A 114 -19.30 1.02 -11.52
CA THR A 114 -19.64 -0.04 -10.57
C THR A 114 -19.08 -1.38 -11.04
N LEU A 115 -19.31 -1.76 -12.30
CA LEU A 115 -18.84 -3.03 -12.84
C LEU A 115 -17.31 -3.11 -12.88
N CYS A 116 -16.64 -2.05 -13.34
CA CYS A 116 -15.18 -1.98 -13.33
C CYS A 116 -14.61 -2.01 -11.90
N GLY A 117 -15.24 -1.31 -10.95
CA GLY A 117 -14.87 -1.37 -9.54
C GLY A 117 -15.02 -2.79 -8.96
N CYS A 118 -16.14 -3.47 -9.23
CA CYS A 118 -16.38 -4.84 -8.78
C CYS A 118 -15.36 -5.85 -9.33
N LEU A 119 -14.93 -5.66 -10.57
CA LEU A 119 -13.87 -6.46 -11.18
C LEU A 119 -12.53 -6.19 -10.50
N ALA A 120 -12.13 -4.91 -10.40
CA ALA A 120 -10.85 -4.49 -9.83
C ALA A 120 -10.68 -4.88 -8.35
N GLU A 121 -11.77 -4.96 -7.58
CA GLU A 121 -11.72 -5.37 -6.17
C GLU A 121 -11.32 -6.84 -5.99
N ILE A 122 -11.59 -7.71 -6.97
CA ILE A 122 -11.54 -9.17 -6.78
C ILE A 122 -10.57 -9.87 -7.72
N HIS A 123 -10.44 -9.37 -8.96
CA HIS A 123 -9.69 -10.02 -10.02
C HIS A 123 -8.39 -9.29 -10.32
N PRO A 124 -7.35 -10.01 -10.77
CA PRO A 124 -6.16 -9.38 -11.32
C PRO A 124 -6.48 -8.66 -12.65
N PRO A 125 -5.70 -7.61 -13.03
CA PRO A 125 -6.00 -6.78 -14.20
C PRO A 125 -6.20 -7.56 -15.51
N LYS A 126 -5.40 -8.61 -15.72
CA LYS A 126 -5.50 -9.47 -16.92
C LYS A 126 -6.83 -10.21 -16.98
N ALA A 127 -7.28 -10.79 -15.86
CA ALA A 127 -8.57 -11.48 -15.78
C ALA A 127 -9.74 -10.50 -15.99
N CYS A 128 -9.66 -9.28 -15.45
CA CYS A 128 -10.65 -8.24 -15.71
C CYS A 128 -10.82 -7.96 -17.21
N ALA A 129 -9.70 -7.83 -17.94
CA ALA A 129 -9.73 -7.58 -19.36
C ALA A 129 -10.28 -8.77 -20.16
N GLU A 130 -9.91 -9.99 -19.81
CA GLU A 130 -10.44 -11.20 -20.45
C GLU A 130 -11.97 -11.32 -20.28
N ILE A 131 -12.47 -11.07 -19.07
CA ILE A 131 -13.92 -11.05 -18.78
C ILE A 131 -14.63 -9.97 -19.61
N LEU A 132 -14.09 -8.75 -19.68
CA LEU A 132 -14.72 -7.64 -20.42
C LEU A 132 -14.68 -7.84 -21.95
N ILE A 133 -13.60 -8.41 -22.49
CA ILE A 133 -13.52 -8.81 -23.90
C ILE A 133 -14.59 -9.85 -24.21
N LYS A 134 -14.72 -10.87 -23.36
CA LYS A 134 -15.74 -11.91 -23.53
C LYS A 134 -17.15 -11.36 -23.34
N LEU A 135 -17.35 -10.41 -22.43
CA LEU A 135 -18.63 -9.73 -22.23
C LEU A 135 -19.05 -8.94 -23.47
N ALA A 136 -18.13 -8.19 -24.08
CA ALA A 136 -18.39 -7.51 -25.35
C ALA A 136 -18.73 -8.49 -26.48
N TYR A 137 -18.03 -9.62 -26.55
CA TYR A 137 -18.30 -10.69 -27.52
C TYR A 137 -19.70 -11.29 -27.35
N VAL A 138 -20.07 -11.73 -26.13
CA VAL A 138 -21.39 -12.35 -25.89
C VAL A 138 -22.54 -11.35 -25.97
N SER A 139 -22.27 -10.05 -25.83
CA SER A 139 -23.24 -8.97 -26.06
C SER A 139 -23.42 -8.65 -27.56
N GLY A 140 -22.70 -9.31 -28.45
CA GLY A 140 -22.83 -9.17 -29.90
C GLY A 140 -22.04 -8.02 -30.52
N ALA A 141 -21.03 -7.47 -29.84
CA ALA A 141 -20.24 -6.35 -30.35
C ALA A 141 -19.50 -6.74 -31.65
N PRO A 142 -19.57 -5.94 -32.74
CA PRO A 142 -18.76 -6.13 -33.94
C PRO A 142 -17.27 -6.07 -33.67
N ASP A 143 -16.47 -6.80 -34.44
CA ASP A 143 -15.01 -6.89 -34.24
C ASP A 143 -14.33 -5.51 -34.28
N GLU A 144 -14.82 -4.58 -35.11
CA GLU A 144 -14.26 -3.24 -35.27
C GLU A 144 -14.51 -2.32 -34.06
N LEU A 145 -15.54 -2.62 -33.26
CA LEU A 145 -15.89 -1.83 -32.08
C LEU A 145 -15.32 -2.40 -30.78
N ARG A 146 -14.71 -3.59 -30.81
CA ARG A 146 -14.19 -4.24 -29.59
C ARG A 146 -12.88 -3.57 -29.13
N PRO A 147 -12.83 -3.00 -27.91
CA PRO A 147 -11.59 -2.47 -27.37
C PRO A 147 -10.55 -3.57 -27.13
N SER A 148 -9.28 -3.19 -27.19
CA SER A 148 -8.16 -4.08 -26.89
C SER A 148 -8.08 -4.42 -25.40
N ALA A 149 -7.34 -5.49 -25.06
CA ALA A 149 -7.06 -5.85 -23.67
C ALA A 149 -6.43 -4.71 -22.87
N SER A 150 -5.46 -4.00 -23.45
CA SER A 150 -4.81 -2.86 -22.80
C SER A 150 -5.79 -1.74 -22.42
N GLN A 151 -6.76 -1.46 -23.29
CA GLN A 151 -7.77 -0.44 -23.04
C GLN A 151 -8.73 -0.83 -21.91
N TRP A 152 -9.11 -2.11 -21.82
CA TRP A 152 -9.89 -2.62 -20.70
C TRP A 152 -9.10 -2.59 -19.39
N ILE A 153 -7.81 -2.95 -19.41
CA ILE A 153 -6.92 -2.84 -18.24
C ILE A 153 -6.87 -1.40 -17.74
N ASN A 154 -6.66 -0.43 -18.65
CA ASN A 154 -6.58 0.98 -18.28
C ASN A 154 -7.90 1.50 -17.70
N LEU A 155 -9.04 1.16 -18.31
CA LEU A 155 -10.36 1.57 -17.81
C LEU A 155 -10.65 0.98 -16.42
N VAL A 156 -10.39 -0.32 -16.23
CA VAL A 156 -10.57 -0.98 -14.93
C VAL A 156 -9.59 -0.42 -13.90
N GLY A 157 -8.34 -0.16 -14.30
CA GLY A 157 -7.32 0.48 -13.47
C GLY A 157 -7.75 1.86 -12.98
N ALA A 158 -8.28 2.69 -13.86
CA ALA A 158 -8.79 4.02 -13.52
C ALA A 158 -10.02 3.98 -12.60
N CYS A 159 -10.79 2.90 -12.62
CA CYS A 159 -11.93 2.69 -11.72
C CYS A 159 -11.55 1.98 -10.41
N SER A 160 -10.35 1.42 -10.34
CA SER A 160 -9.86 0.69 -9.17
C SER A 160 -9.70 1.64 -7.99
N GLY A 161 -10.05 1.20 -6.79
CA GLY A 161 -10.01 2.03 -5.59
C GLY A 161 -11.37 2.61 -5.19
N THR A 162 -12.32 2.72 -6.11
CA THR A 162 -13.62 3.38 -5.86
C THR A 162 -14.49 2.65 -4.85
N LEU A 163 -14.35 1.33 -4.74
CA LEU A 163 -15.15 0.50 -3.84
C LEU A 163 -14.38 0.04 -2.59
N LYS A 164 -13.13 0.46 -2.41
CA LYS A 164 -12.25 0.01 -1.31
C LYS A 164 -12.77 0.32 0.08
N SER A 165 -13.52 1.43 0.25
CA SER A 165 -14.14 1.78 1.54
C SER A 165 -15.42 0.98 1.83
N THR A 166 -15.98 0.31 0.83
CA THR A 166 -17.26 -0.40 0.96
C THR A 166 -17.08 -1.80 1.55
N THR A 167 -18.19 -2.49 1.83
CA THR A 167 -18.19 -3.90 2.27
C THR A 167 -18.38 -4.88 1.12
N PHE A 168 -18.38 -4.43 -0.14
CA PHE A 168 -18.56 -5.30 -1.30
C PHE A 168 -17.50 -6.40 -1.35
N GLY A 169 -16.21 -6.04 -1.16
CA GLY A 169 -15.11 -7.01 -1.15
C GLY A 169 -15.27 -8.11 -0.09
N CYS A 170 -15.83 -7.75 1.08
CA CYS A 170 -16.12 -8.68 2.17
C CYS A 170 -17.25 -9.65 1.83
N ILE A 171 -18.33 -9.16 1.22
CA ILE A 171 -19.47 -9.98 0.80
C ILE A 171 -19.07 -10.91 -0.34
N ALA A 172 -18.34 -10.39 -1.34
CA ALA A 172 -17.80 -11.20 -2.42
C ALA A 172 -16.89 -12.31 -1.88
N GLN A 173 -15.97 -11.99 -0.96
CA GLN A 173 -15.12 -13.00 -0.33
C GLN A 173 -15.93 -14.05 0.43
N GLN A 174 -16.96 -13.64 1.17
CA GLN A 174 -17.83 -14.57 1.89
C GLN A 174 -18.56 -15.51 0.94
N PHE A 175 -19.18 -14.99 -0.11
CA PHE A 175 -19.93 -15.80 -1.06
C PHE A 175 -18.99 -16.77 -1.78
N MET A 176 -17.82 -16.30 -2.23
CA MET A 176 -16.79 -17.16 -2.83
C MET A 176 -16.27 -18.25 -1.89
N ALA A 177 -16.17 -17.97 -0.57
CA ALA A 177 -15.64 -18.92 0.41
C ALA A 177 -16.59 -20.10 0.69
N PHE A 178 -17.89 -19.96 0.42
CA PHE A 178 -18.85 -21.06 0.55
C PHE A 178 -18.61 -22.24 -0.41
N TYR A 179 -17.75 -22.08 -1.43
CA TYR A 179 -17.38 -23.17 -2.35
C TYR A 179 -16.70 -24.36 -1.64
N GLY A 180 -16.15 -24.18 -0.44
CA GLY A 180 -15.82 -25.27 0.50
C GLY A 180 -14.72 -26.27 0.09
N GLY A 181 -14.22 -26.24 -1.15
CA GLY A 181 -13.11 -27.07 -1.61
C GLY A 181 -11.74 -26.48 -1.26
N TYR A 182 -10.76 -27.34 -0.98
CA TYR A 182 -9.34 -26.93 -0.93
C TYR A 182 -8.99 -26.28 -2.27
N VAL A 183 -8.83 -24.96 -2.25
CA VAL A 183 -8.57 -24.16 -3.44
C VAL A 183 -7.12 -24.40 -3.87
N PHE A 184 -6.91 -25.13 -4.97
CA PHE A 184 -5.66 -24.97 -5.72
C PHE A 184 -5.58 -23.52 -6.18
N ALA A 185 -4.43 -22.89 -5.96
CA ALA A 185 -4.19 -21.47 -6.19
C ALA A 185 -4.26 -21.04 -7.67
N GLU A 186 -4.65 -21.93 -8.59
CA GLU A 186 -4.71 -21.71 -10.03
C GLU A 186 -6.11 -22.04 -10.59
N TYR A 187 -7.15 -21.53 -9.93
CA TYR A 187 -8.53 -21.67 -10.41
C TYR A 187 -8.80 -20.64 -11.52
N LEU A 188 -8.59 -21.04 -12.77
CA LEU A 188 -8.96 -20.26 -13.96
C LEU A 188 -10.38 -20.66 -14.38
N ASP A 189 -11.36 -19.87 -13.95
CA ASP A 189 -12.70 -19.94 -14.54
C ASP A 189 -12.63 -19.51 -16.02
N ASP A 190 -13.34 -20.23 -16.89
CA ASP A 190 -13.48 -19.82 -18.29
C ASP A 190 -14.14 -18.43 -18.37
N ALA A 191 -13.38 -17.42 -18.83
CA ALA A 191 -13.83 -16.05 -18.93
C ALA A 191 -15.11 -15.89 -19.78
N GLU A 192 -15.33 -16.79 -20.75
CA GLU A 192 -16.55 -16.79 -21.55
C GLU A 192 -17.76 -17.31 -20.77
N GLY A 193 -17.59 -18.36 -19.96
CA GLY A 193 -18.58 -18.83 -19.00
C GLY A 193 -18.96 -17.76 -17.98
N VAL A 194 -17.95 -17.07 -17.42
CA VAL A 194 -18.16 -15.93 -16.50
C VAL A 194 -18.95 -14.82 -17.19
N ALA A 195 -18.56 -14.40 -18.39
CA ALA A 195 -19.24 -13.36 -19.15
C ALA A 195 -20.72 -13.69 -19.44
N ARG A 196 -21.01 -14.94 -19.84
CA ARG A 196 -22.40 -15.40 -20.09
C ARG A 196 -23.26 -15.38 -18.82
N ALA A 197 -22.74 -15.92 -17.73
CA ALA A 197 -23.42 -15.92 -16.44
C ALA A 197 -23.66 -14.48 -15.95
N PHE A 198 -22.69 -13.59 -16.15
CA PHE A 198 -22.79 -12.20 -15.74
C PHE A 198 -23.83 -11.42 -16.55
N LEU A 199 -23.87 -11.64 -17.87
CA LEU A 199 -24.92 -11.10 -18.75
C LEU A 199 -26.32 -11.62 -18.36
N ALA A 200 -26.44 -12.90 -17.99
CA ALA A 200 -27.71 -13.45 -17.53
C ALA A 200 -28.23 -12.74 -16.27
N VAL A 201 -27.35 -12.46 -15.30
CA VAL A 201 -27.70 -11.67 -14.11
C VAL A 201 -28.10 -10.23 -14.48
N ALA A 202 -27.47 -9.64 -15.50
CA ALA A 202 -27.92 -8.34 -16.04
C ALA A 202 -29.37 -8.41 -16.55
N HIS A 203 -29.72 -9.46 -17.29
CA HIS A 203 -31.10 -9.70 -17.75
C HIS A 203 -32.09 -9.93 -16.61
N VAL A 204 -31.68 -10.60 -15.52
CA VAL A 204 -32.50 -10.70 -14.31
C VAL A 204 -32.75 -9.32 -13.70
N SER A 205 -31.70 -8.51 -13.56
CA SER A 205 -31.81 -7.16 -12.96
C SER A 205 -32.69 -6.20 -13.77
N SER A 206 -32.68 -6.31 -15.09
CA SER A 206 -33.50 -5.50 -15.99
C SER A 206 -34.94 -6.01 -16.12
N GLY A 207 -35.23 -7.21 -15.60
CA GLY A 207 -36.53 -7.86 -15.70
C GLY A 207 -36.77 -8.60 -17.02
N ALA A 208 -35.75 -8.72 -17.88
CA ALA A 208 -35.80 -9.51 -19.10
C ALA A 208 -35.80 -11.02 -18.83
N LEU A 209 -35.28 -11.43 -17.66
CA LEU A 209 -35.28 -12.80 -17.17
C LEU A 209 -35.85 -12.84 -15.75
N GLU A 210 -36.64 -13.87 -15.41
CA GLU A 210 -37.26 -13.96 -14.09
C GLU A 210 -36.26 -14.34 -12.99
N SER A 211 -35.44 -15.36 -13.25
CA SER A 211 -34.42 -15.87 -12.34
C SER A 211 -33.31 -16.60 -13.10
N VAL A 212 -32.17 -16.84 -12.44
CA VAL A 212 -31.02 -17.55 -13.01
C VAL A 212 -30.42 -18.54 -12.02
N THR A 213 -29.99 -19.70 -12.52
CA THR A 213 -29.22 -20.68 -11.75
C THR A 213 -27.77 -20.70 -12.24
N LEU A 214 -26.83 -20.51 -11.34
CA LEU A 214 -25.39 -20.51 -11.60
C LEU A 214 -24.76 -21.74 -10.95
N THR A 215 -24.12 -22.58 -11.75
CA THR A 215 -23.41 -23.77 -11.28
C THR A 215 -21.94 -23.66 -11.63
N GLY A 216 -21.06 -23.90 -10.66
CA GLY A 216 -19.61 -23.77 -10.87
C GLY A 216 -18.87 -23.57 -9.55
N GLY A 217 -17.76 -22.82 -9.60
CA GLY A 217 -16.97 -22.48 -8.40
C GLY A 217 -17.04 -21.00 -8.05
N ARG A 218 -15.88 -20.42 -7.69
CA ARG A 218 -15.82 -19.12 -6.99
C ARG A 218 -16.41 -17.95 -7.78
N SER A 219 -16.29 -17.93 -9.12
CA SER A 219 -16.94 -16.90 -9.94
C SER A 219 -18.45 -16.82 -9.76
N CYS A 220 -19.14 -17.95 -9.52
CA CYS A 220 -20.57 -17.93 -9.25
C CYS A 220 -20.91 -17.15 -7.98
N GLY A 221 -20.11 -17.33 -6.92
CA GLY A 221 -20.23 -16.57 -5.67
C GLY A 221 -20.00 -15.08 -5.85
N TRP A 222 -19.00 -14.69 -6.65
CA TRP A 222 -18.74 -13.29 -6.97
C TRP A 222 -19.86 -12.64 -7.80
N ILE A 223 -20.34 -13.31 -8.85
CA ILE A 223 -21.47 -12.82 -9.65
C ILE A 223 -22.70 -12.63 -8.75
N ALA A 224 -22.99 -13.60 -7.88
CA ALA A 224 -24.10 -13.52 -6.94
C ALA A 224 -23.92 -12.37 -5.94
N ALA A 225 -22.69 -12.07 -5.51
CA ALA A 225 -22.41 -10.92 -4.64
C ALA A 225 -22.70 -9.59 -5.33
N ILE A 226 -22.43 -9.45 -6.64
CA ILE A 226 -22.81 -8.26 -7.42
C ILE A 226 -24.33 -8.14 -7.51
N GLY A 227 -25.01 -9.26 -7.81
CA GLY A 227 -26.46 -9.34 -7.85
C GLY A 227 -27.12 -8.89 -6.54
N PHE A 228 -26.64 -9.42 -5.42
CA PHE A 228 -27.10 -9.06 -4.09
C PHE A 228 -26.79 -7.60 -3.72
N TYR A 229 -25.55 -7.16 -3.92
CA TYR A 229 -25.06 -5.90 -3.35
C TYR A 229 -25.43 -4.67 -4.18
N PHE A 230 -25.40 -4.75 -5.50
CA PHE A 230 -25.66 -3.60 -6.38
C PHE A 230 -27.00 -3.71 -7.11
N LEU A 231 -27.37 -4.92 -7.57
CA LEU A 231 -28.59 -5.12 -8.35
C LEU A 231 -29.83 -5.36 -7.47
N GLY A 232 -29.64 -5.57 -6.17
CA GLY A 232 -30.73 -5.75 -5.20
C GLY A 232 -31.53 -7.03 -5.43
N LEU A 233 -30.86 -8.07 -5.93
CA LEU A 233 -31.47 -9.37 -6.22
C LEU A 233 -31.33 -10.31 -5.03
N ASP A 234 -32.38 -11.07 -4.74
CA ASP A 234 -32.35 -12.10 -3.71
C ASP A 234 -31.56 -13.33 -4.20
N VAL A 235 -30.59 -13.73 -3.39
CA VAL A 235 -29.66 -14.83 -3.63
C VAL A 235 -29.91 -15.99 -2.67
N GLU A 236 -29.85 -17.21 -3.19
CA GLU A 236 -29.66 -18.46 -2.45
C GLU A 236 -28.37 -19.15 -2.91
N ILE A 237 -27.59 -19.68 -1.98
CA ILE A 237 -26.35 -20.42 -2.24
C ILE A 237 -26.47 -21.80 -1.59
N ARG A 238 -26.23 -22.84 -2.40
CA ARG A 238 -26.30 -24.23 -1.99
C ARG A 238 -24.94 -24.92 -2.11
N SER A 239 -24.73 -25.91 -1.25
CA SER A 239 -23.57 -26.82 -1.29
C SER A 239 -23.61 -27.71 -2.54
N PRO A 240 -22.51 -28.45 -2.81
CA PRO A 240 -22.52 -29.51 -3.82
C PRO A 240 -23.59 -30.57 -3.61
N ASP A 241 -23.98 -30.81 -2.36
CA ASP A 241 -25.07 -31.73 -1.99
C ASP A 241 -26.46 -31.07 -2.08
N ASN A 242 -26.55 -29.88 -2.71
CA ASN A 242 -27.77 -29.09 -2.86
C ASN A 242 -28.41 -28.67 -1.51
N VAL A 243 -27.61 -28.56 -0.44
CA VAL A 243 -28.05 -28.06 0.86
C VAL A 243 -27.90 -26.55 0.91
N SER A 244 -28.95 -25.82 1.30
CA SER A 244 -28.90 -24.36 1.43
C SER A 244 -27.91 -23.94 2.52
N ILE A 245 -26.84 -23.23 2.12
CA ILE A 245 -25.80 -22.70 3.01
C ILE A 245 -26.12 -21.24 3.37
N TYR A 246 -26.65 -20.49 2.40
CA TYR A 246 -26.99 -19.08 2.57
C TYR A 246 -28.26 -18.75 1.81
N LYS A 247 -29.12 -17.93 2.42
CA LYS A 247 -30.32 -17.42 1.79
C LYS A 247 -30.57 -16.00 2.28
N SER A 248 -30.72 -15.08 1.34
CA SER A 248 -30.93 -13.65 1.62
C SER A 248 -32.37 -13.32 2.06
N THR A 249 -33.33 -14.17 1.73
CA THR A 249 -34.76 -13.97 1.96
C THR A 249 -35.43 -15.25 2.47
N PRO A 250 -36.37 -15.16 3.42
CA PRO A 250 -37.14 -16.33 3.85
C PRO A 250 -38.13 -16.81 2.77
N ASN A 251 -38.52 -15.96 1.82
CA ASN A 251 -39.51 -16.28 0.79
C ASN A 251 -38.86 -16.94 -0.43
N GLU A 252 -39.22 -18.20 -0.71
CA GLU A 252 -38.67 -18.98 -1.84
C GLU A 252 -38.96 -18.34 -3.20
N ASP A 253 -40.17 -17.82 -3.39
CA ASP A 253 -40.60 -17.23 -4.66
C ASP A 253 -39.88 -15.90 -4.97
N SER A 254 -39.15 -15.33 -4.01
CA SER A 254 -38.39 -14.11 -4.21
C SER A 254 -36.96 -14.34 -4.71
N VAL A 255 -36.41 -15.55 -4.58
CA VAL A 255 -35.03 -15.85 -4.99
C VAL A 255 -34.87 -15.68 -6.50
N ARG A 256 -33.99 -14.77 -6.91
CA ARG A 256 -33.73 -14.47 -8.33
C ARG A 256 -32.40 -15.02 -8.83
N ILE A 257 -31.47 -15.31 -7.92
CA ILE A 257 -30.19 -15.96 -8.25
C ILE A 257 -30.01 -17.17 -7.33
N LEU A 258 -29.90 -18.35 -7.93
CA LEU A 258 -29.55 -19.58 -7.24
C LEU A 258 -28.11 -19.98 -7.61
N VAL A 259 -27.23 -20.13 -6.62
CA VAL A 259 -25.87 -20.66 -6.82
C VAL A 259 -25.81 -22.08 -6.29
N ILE A 260 -25.30 -23.01 -7.11
CA ILE A 260 -25.03 -24.39 -6.71
C ILE A 260 -23.55 -24.67 -6.95
N TYR A 261 -22.79 -24.86 -5.87
CA TYR A 261 -21.37 -25.13 -5.98
C TYR A 261 -21.08 -26.56 -6.41
N GLY A 262 -20.18 -26.78 -7.38
CA GLY A 262 -19.70 -28.13 -7.73
C GLY A 262 -19.70 -28.46 -9.23
N THR A 263 -19.17 -29.63 -9.56
CA THR A 263 -19.02 -30.14 -10.92
C THR A 263 -20.27 -30.90 -11.36
N SER A 264 -21.29 -30.17 -11.81
CA SER A 264 -22.47 -30.66 -12.55
C SER A 264 -23.06 -32.01 -12.08
N LEU A 265 -24.08 -31.98 -11.23
CA LEU A 265 -25.17 -32.95 -11.38
C LEU A 265 -26.07 -32.42 -12.51
N ALA A 266 -26.03 -33.09 -13.66
CA ALA A 266 -27.16 -33.05 -14.58
C ALA A 266 -28.36 -33.62 -13.81
N SER A 267 -29.11 -32.74 -13.14
CA SER A 267 -30.39 -33.09 -12.55
C SER A 267 -31.44 -32.89 -13.63
N ASP A 268 -32.11 -33.98 -14.02
CA ASP A 268 -33.21 -34.02 -14.99
C ASP A 268 -34.49 -33.27 -14.52
N GLN A 269 -34.40 -32.39 -13.52
CA GLN A 269 -35.50 -31.50 -13.14
C GLN A 269 -35.35 -30.14 -13.83
N ILE A 270 -35.76 -30.12 -15.09
CA ILE A 270 -36.01 -28.90 -15.86
C ILE A 270 -37.16 -28.14 -15.18
N GLN A 271 -36.86 -27.13 -14.36
CA GLN A 271 -37.82 -26.08 -14.04
C GLN A 271 -37.86 -25.10 -15.22
N VAL A 272 -39.03 -25.02 -15.87
CA VAL A 272 -39.26 -24.45 -17.20
C VAL A 272 -39.07 -22.91 -17.28
N ASN A 273 -38.86 -22.21 -16.15
CA ASN A 273 -38.67 -20.74 -16.10
C ASN A 273 -37.26 -20.27 -15.66
N CYS A 274 -36.29 -21.18 -15.47
CA CYS A 274 -34.95 -20.83 -14.99
C CYS A 274 -33.89 -21.14 -16.07
N THR A 275 -33.04 -20.18 -16.42
CA THR A 275 -31.85 -20.46 -17.24
C THR A 275 -30.68 -20.86 -16.35
N ALA A 276 -30.08 -22.01 -16.64
CA ALA A 276 -28.93 -22.54 -15.92
C ALA A 276 -27.63 -22.26 -16.69
N TYR A 277 -26.63 -21.68 -16.02
CA TYR A 277 -25.32 -21.43 -16.58
C TYR A 277 -24.26 -22.20 -15.81
N PHE A 278 -23.43 -22.94 -16.55
CA PHE A 278 -22.29 -23.66 -15.98
C PHE A 278 -20.99 -22.91 -16.27
N ILE A 279 -20.27 -22.51 -15.23
CA ILE A 279 -18.92 -21.95 -15.33
C ILE A 279 -17.94 -23.10 -15.15
N LYS A 280 -17.27 -23.47 -16.25
CA LYS A 280 -16.25 -24.52 -16.24
C LYS A 280 -15.03 -24.05 -15.45
N SER A 281 -14.65 -24.82 -14.44
CA SER A 281 -13.32 -24.72 -13.87
C SER A 281 -12.30 -25.51 -14.68
N ILE A 282 -11.11 -24.94 -14.87
CA ILE A 282 -9.95 -25.67 -15.35
C ILE A 282 -9.14 -26.16 -14.13
N ASP A 283 -9.72 -27.07 -13.34
CA ASP A 283 -9.10 -27.58 -12.10
C ASP A 283 -7.95 -28.58 -12.32
N SER A 284 -7.78 -29.12 -13.53
CA SER A 284 -7.03 -30.37 -13.76
C SER A 284 -5.78 -30.27 -14.63
N LEU A 285 -5.41 -29.09 -15.15
CA LEU A 285 -4.37 -28.97 -16.19
C LEU A 285 -3.12 -28.16 -15.80
N VAL A 286 -3.11 -27.49 -14.65
CA VAL A 286 -1.93 -26.72 -14.21
C VAL A 286 -1.57 -27.18 -12.80
N SER A 287 -0.60 -28.08 -12.73
CA SER A 287 -0.03 -28.58 -11.47
C SER A 287 1.48 -28.32 -11.42
N SER A 288 1.95 -27.31 -12.14
CA SER A 288 3.40 -27.11 -12.32
C SER A 288 3.85 -25.67 -12.49
N TYR A 289 3.13 -24.67 -11.99
CA TYR A 289 3.66 -23.31 -11.95
C TYR A 289 3.65 -22.73 -10.52
N GLU A 290 4.65 -21.88 -10.27
CA GLU A 290 4.94 -21.24 -9.00
C GLU A 290 3.69 -20.58 -8.42
N GLU A 291 3.38 -20.80 -7.14
CA GLU A 291 2.24 -20.18 -6.44
C GLU A 291 2.38 -18.66 -6.40
N ARG A 292 1.94 -17.97 -7.44
CA ARG A 292 1.90 -16.51 -7.49
C ARG A 292 0.56 -16.02 -6.96
N PHE A 293 0.57 -15.40 -5.79
CA PHE A 293 -0.64 -14.95 -5.10
C PHE A 293 -1.37 -13.80 -5.83
N ASP A 294 -0.72 -13.13 -6.77
CA ASP A 294 -1.29 -12.08 -7.63
C ASP A 294 -2.22 -12.62 -8.73
N SER A 295 -2.25 -13.94 -8.94
CA SER A 295 -3.15 -14.61 -9.88
C SER A 295 -4.48 -15.07 -9.26
N ILE A 296 -4.63 -14.92 -7.95
CA ILE A 296 -5.75 -15.52 -7.19
C ILE A 296 -6.91 -14.52 -7.06
N MET A 297 -8.11 -14.97 -7.46
CA MET A 297 -9.37 -14.29 -7.16
C MET A 297 -9.59 -14.20 -5.64
N CYS A 298 -9.61 -12.99 -5.09
CA CYS A 298 -9.67 -12.80 -3.63
C CYS A 298 -10.30 -11.46 -3.26
N GLY A 299 -11.13 -11.45 -2.22
CA GLY A 299 -11.68 -10.23 -1.64
C GLY A 299 -11.14 -9.91 -0.25
N THR A 300 -11.73 -8.90 0.37
CA THR A 300 -11.34 -8.40 1.69
C THR A 300 -12.08 -9.12 2.82
N ILE A 301 -11.59 -8.95 4.05
CA ILE A 301 -12.22 -9.48 5.26
C ILE A 301 -12.29 -8.37 6.32
N HIS A 302 -13.37 -8.39 7.11
CA HIS A 302 -13.54 -7.54 8.29
C HIS A 302 -12.39 -7.71 9.30
N TRP A 303 -11.85 -6.59 9.80
CA TRP A 303 -10.77 -6.58 10.81
C TRP A 303 -11.13 -7.42 12.04
N GLU A 304 -12.40 -7.41 12.45
CA GLU A 304 -12.92 -8.13 13.62
C GLU A 304 -12.87 -9.66 13.51
N SER A 305 -12.64 -10.20 12.31
CA SER A 305 -12.58 -11.65 12.05
C SER A 305 -11.48 -12.02 11.06
N SER A 306 -10.52 -11.13 10.86
CA SER A 306 -9.50 -11.24 9.83
C SER A 306 -8.52 -12.38 10.09
N LEU A 307 -8.15 -12.63 11.36
CA LEU A 307 -7.20 -13.67 11.74
C LEU A 307 -7.89 -15.05 11.74
N SER A 308 -9.03 -15.19 12.41
CA SER A 308 -9.80 -16.44 12.46
C SER A 308 -10.25 -16.91 11.07
N ARG A 309 -10.74 -16.00 10.21
CA ARG A 309 -11.18 -16.39 8.85
C ARG A 309 -10.02 -16.73 7.92
N THR A 310 -8.82 -16.22 8.16
CA THR A 310 -7.64 -16.50 7.32
C THR A 310 -6.90 -17.76 7.77
N PHE A 311 -6.68 -17.89 9.08
CA PHE A 311 -5.82 -18.93 9.64
C PHE A 311 -6.59 -20.09 10.27
N GLY A 312 -7.88 -19.92 10.59
CA GLY A 312 -8.75 -20.98 11.09
C GLY A 312 -8.25 -21.64 12.38
N ILE A 313 -8.27 -22.97 12.41
CA ILE A 313 -7.94 -23.80 13.58
C ILE A 313 -6.55 -23.47 14.19
N PRO A 314 -5.47 -23.28 13.41
CA PRO A 314 -4.20 -22.81 13.95
C PRO A 314 -4.27 -21.51 14.77
N PHE A 315 -5.10 -20.53 14.36
CA PHE A 315 -5.27 -19.31 15.14
C PHE A 315 -6.03 -19.56 16.45
N GLU A 316 -7.07 -20.40 16.42
CA GLU A 316 -7.76 -20.82 17.64
C GLU A 316 -6.81 -21.54 18.62
N LYS A 317 -5.91 -22.38 18.08
CA LYS A 317 -4.86 -23.05 18.87
C LYS A 317 -3.86 -22.04 19.46
N LEU A 318 -3.46 -21.01 18.70
CA LEU A 318 -2.61 -19.92 19.20
C LEU A 318 -3.29 -19.14 20.34
N LEU A 319 -4.58 -18.83 20.20
CA LEU A 319 -5.36 -18.19 21.26
C LEU A 319 -5.52 -19.09 22.49
N GLY A 320 -5.53 -20.42 22.31
CA GLY A 320 -5.46 -21.39 23.41
C GLY A 320 -4.16 -21.27 24.21
N ALA A 321 -3.04 -20.96 23.56
CA ALA A 321 -1.70 -20.74 24.15
C ALA A 321 -1.49 -19.28 24.59
N LYS A 322 -2.50 -18.69 25.25
CA LYS A 322 -2.54 -17.25 25.60
C LYS A 322 -1.42 -16.78 26.53
N ILE A 323 -0.88 -17.66 27.38
CA ILE A 323 0.17 -17.29 28.32
C ILE A 323 1.48 -17.08 27.56
N GLU A 324 1.85 -18.07 26.75
CA GLU A 324 3.07 -18.07 25.96
C GLU A 324 3.01 -16.98 24.88
N PHE A 325 1.87 -16.85 24.20
CA PHE A 325 1.68 -15.81 23.19
C PHE A 325 1.65 -14.40 23.80
N GLY A 326 0.99 -14.22 24.95
CA GLY A 326 0.95 -12.93 25.64
C GLY A 326 2.33 -12.49 26.15
N ALA A 327 3.11 -13.44 26.67
CA ALA A 327 4.49 -13.22 27.07
C ALA A 327 5.37 -12.82 25.87
N LEU A 328 5.27 -13.55 24.75
CA LEU A 328 6.01 -13.25 23.52
C LEU A 328 5.76 -11.81 23.03
N VAL A 329 4.49 -11.40 22.98
CA VAL A 329 4.10 -10.02 22.63
C VAL A 329 4.67 -9.01 23.63
N GLY A 330 4.62 -9.31 24.93
CA GLY A 330 5.15 -8.44 25.99
C GLY A 330 6.66 -8.22 25.89
N TYR A 331 7.42 -9.29 25.61
CA TYR A 331 8.87 -9.21 25.40
C TYR A 331 9.22 -8.47 24.11
N ALA A 332 8.50 -8.70 23.02
CA ALA A 332 8.68 -7.93 21.78
C ALA A 332 8.46 -6.43 22.00
N ALA A 333 7.37 -6.08 22.70
CA ALA A 333 7.08 -4.69 23.05
C ALA A 333 8.21 -4.04 23.87
N ARG A 334 8.85 -4.80 24.77
CA ARG A 334 9.99 -4.34 25.58
C ARG A 334 11.25 -4.16 24.75
N VAL A 335 11.54 -5.06 23.82
CA VAL A 335 12.66 -4.95 22.88
C VAL A 335 12.51 -3.70 22.01
N PHE A 336 11.34 -3.51 21.38
CA PHE A 336 11.06 -2.32 20.57
C PHE A 336 11.21 -1.03 21.37
N LYS A 337 10.81 -1.03 22.66
CA LYS A 337 10.99 0.13 23.54
C LYS A 337 12.47 0.40 23.84
N GLY A 338 13.25 -0.66 24.05
CA GLY A 338 14.69 -0.55 24.28
C GLY A 338 15.41 0.06 23.08
N LEU A 339 15.03 -0.37 21.87
CA LEU A 339 15.56 0.19 20.61
C LEU A 339 15.14 1.66 20.43
N ALA A 340 13.86 1.98 20.62
CA ALA A 340 13.35 3.35 20.54
C ALA A 340 14.04 4.29 21.56
N ASN A 341 14.41 3.78 22.74
CA ASN A 341 15.14 4.53 23.77
C ASN A 341 16.68 4.50 23.59
N SER A 342 17.18 3.78 22.59
CA SER A 342 18.61 3.54 22.37
C SER A 342 19.32 2.98 23.61
N GLU A 343 18.70 2.03 24.30
CA GLU A 343 19.29 1.35 25.45
C GLU A 343 20.56 0.58 25.08
N ALA A 344 21.50 0.49 26.03
CA ALA A 344 22.72 -0.30 25.83
C ALA A 344 22.37 -1.79 25.73
N SER A 345 22.95 -2.45 24.74
CA SER A 345 22.74 -3.88 24.46
C SER A 345 24.03 -4.46 23.90
N SER A 346 24.37 -5.70 24.30
CA SER A 346 25.43 -6.47 23.66
C SER A 346 24.97 -7.23 22.43
N ILE A 347 23.65 -7.33 22.21
CA ILE A 347 23.03 -8.08 21.10
C ILE A 347 22.80 -7.14 19.90
N PHE A 348 22.21 -5.98 20.14
CA PHE A 348 21.97 -4.96 19.12
C PHE A 348 23.15 -4.00 19.02
N ASP A 349 23.75 -3.95 17.84
CA ASP A 349 24.89 -3.08 17.58
C ASP A 349 24.45 -1.61 17.35
N VAL A 350 25.41 -0.76 17.00
CA VAL A 350 25.13 0.65 16.69
C VAL A 350 24.30 0.79 15.41
N HIS A 351 24.49 -0.10 14.43
CA HIS A 351 23.78 -0.07 13.16
C HIS A 351 22.29 -0.42 13.34
N ASP A 352 21.98 -1.47 14.12
CA ASP A 352 20.61 -1.88 14.45
C ASP A 352 19.83 -0.74 15.17
N ARG A 353 20.51 0.07 15.98
CA ARG A 353 19.90 1.23 16.65
C ARG A 353 19.70 2.44 15.73
N ILE A 354 20.63 2.65 14.80
CA ILE A 354 20.58 3.76 13.83
C ILE A 354 19.52 3.49 12.75
N SER A 355 19.34 2.24 12.34
CA SER A 355 18.34 1.85 11.33
C SER A 355 16.92 1.70 11.90
N TRP A 356 16.75 1.79 13.22
CA TRP A 356 15.45 1.65 13.88
C TRP A 356 14.45 2.70 13.39
N PHE A 357 13.30 2.25 12.93
CA PHE A 357 12.24 3.08 12.33
C PHE A 357 11.01 3.26 13.25
N GLY A 358 10.91 2.50 14.33
CA GLY A 358 9.71 2.42 15.17
C GLY A 358 9.58 3.53 16.20
N PHE A 359 9.32 4.77 15.77
CA PHE A 359 9.21 5.93 16.67
C PHE A 359 7.77 6.28 17.07
N GLN A 360 6.76 5.65 16.45
CA GLN A 360 5.37 5.83 16.89
C GLN A 360 5.15 5.19 18.25
N THR A 361 4.41 5.86 19.12
CA THR A 361 4.12 5.32 20.46
C THR A 361 3.39 3.97 20.40
N SER A 362 2.64 3.70 19.34
CA SER A 362 1.97 2.43 19.04
C SER A 362 2.91 1.30 18.58
N GLN A 363 4.19 1.57 18.31
CA GLN A 363 5.17 0.58 17.84
C GLN A 363 6.02 -0.02 18.95
N TYR A 364 5.96 0.50 20.18
CA TYR A 364 6.75 -0.02 21.29
C TYR A 364 6.06 0.05 22.65
N GLY A 365 6.57 -0.72 23.61
CA GLY A 365 6.13 -0.71 25.01
C GLY A 365 4.63 -0.97 25.18
N HIS A 366 4.00 -0.29 26.14
CA HIS A 366 2.56 -0.41 26.36
C HIS A 366 1.72 0.09 25.18
N GLY A 367 2.23 1.03 24.38
CA GLY A 367 1.50 1.51 23.20
C GLY A 367 1.36 0.41 22.14
N PHE A 368 2.39 -0.42 21.97
CA PHE A 368 2.32 -1.62 21.12
C PHE A 368 1.30 -2.65 21.60
N ALA A 369 1.32 -2.95 22.91
CA ALA A 369 0.33 -3.86 23.51
C ALA A 369 -1.12 -3.37 23.29
N ASN A 370 -1.35 -2.06 23.42
CA ASN A 370 -2.66 -1.46 23.16
C ASN A 370 -3.03 -1.48 21.66
N ALA A 371 -2.06 -1.20 20.78
CA ALA A 371 -2.26 -1.21 19.34
C ALA A 371 -2.70 -2.59 18.83
N LEU A 372 -2.13 -3.66 19.39
CA LEU A 372 -2.48 -5.03 19.04
C LEU A 372 -3.97 -5.34 19.20
N VAL A 373 -4.57 -4.95 20.33
CA VAL A 373 -6.00 -5.15 20.60
C VAL A 373 -6.87 -4.17 19.79
N SER A 374 -6.36 -2.97 19.51
CA SER A 374 -7.07 -1.97 18.72
C SER A 374 -7.20 -2.36 17.25
N PHE A 375 -6.16 -2.93 16.65
CA PHE A 375 -6.18 -3.37 15.25
C PHE A 375 -6.85 -4.73 15.08
N PHE A 376 -6.69 -5.64 16.05
CA PHE A 376 -7.27 -6.97 16.02
C PHE A 376 -8.10 -7.23 17.29
N PRO A 377 -9.41 -6.90 17.27
CA PRO A 377 -10.30 -7.14 18.40
C PRO A 377 -10.36 -8.62 18.84
N GLU A 378 -10.08 -9.55 17.92
CA GLU A 378 -9.94 -11.00 18.18
C GLU A 378 -8.90 -11.31 19.26
N LEU A 379 -7.88 -10.45 19.41
CA LEU A 379 -6.79 -10.61 20.38
C LEU A 379 -7.09 -9.97 21.73
N SER A 380 -8.30 -9.43 21.95
CA SER A 380 -8.69 -8.81 23.23
C SER A 380 -8.54 -9.74 24.44
N GLN A 381 -8.74 -11.04 24.25
CA GLN A 381 -8.55 -12.07 25.30
C GLN A 381 -7.08 -12.23 25.72
N LEU A 382 -6.13 -11.79 24.89
CA LEU A 382 -4.71 -11.84 25.17
C LEU A 382 -4.26 -10.71 26.11
N ALA A 383 -4.98 -9.58 26.14
CA ALA A 383 -4.58 -8.37 26.84
C ALA A 383 -4.13 -8.58 28.31
N PRO A 384 -4.83 -9.39 29.13
CA PRO A 384 -4.43 -9.65 30.53
C PRO A 384 -3.10 -10.40 30.67
N HIS A 385 -2.67 -11.10 29.61
CA HIS A 385 -1.47 -11.93 29.58
C HIS A 385 -0.27 -11.19 28.96
N ILE A 386 -0.45 -9.97 28.45
CA ILE A 386 0.63 -9.15 27.92
C ILE A 386 1.26 -8.35 29.06
N HIS A 387 2.41 -8.83 29.55
CA HIS A 387 3.18 -8.16 30.59
C HIS A 387 4.43 -7.52 30.00
N VAL A 388 4.46 -6.20 29.93
CA VAL A 388 5.64 -5.45 29.50
C VAL A 388 6.46 -5.07 30.73
N ASP A 389 7.47 -5.88 31.06
CA ASP A 389 8.37 -5.58 32.18
C ASP A 389 9.34 -4.46 31.80
N MET A 390 9.06 -3.25 32.32
CA MET A 390 9.85 -2.06 32.05
C MET A 390 11.21 -2.03 32.76
N GLN A 391 11.43 -2.90 33.75
CA GLN A 391 12.69 -2.98 34.49
C GLN A 391 13.65 -4.03 33.93
N MET A 392 13.13 -4.99 33.15
CA MET A 392 13.94 -5.97 32.43
C MET A 392 14.90 -5.28 31.46
N SER A 393 16.15 -5.75 31.34
CA SER A 393 17.11 -5.21 30.36
C SER A 393 16.77 -5.63 28.93
N LEU A 394 17.26 -4.89 27.94
CA LEU A 394 17.07 -5.22 26.53
C LEU A 394 17.56 -6.64 26.19
N ASP A 395 18.79 -6.99 26.61
CA ASP A 395 19.36 -8.32 26.34
C ASP A 395 18.59 -9.46 27.03
N ALA A 396 18.11 -9.23 28.27
CA ALA A 396 17.29 -10.21 28.97
C ALA A 396 15.93 -10.41 28.27
N SER A 397 15.34 -9.33 27.72
CA SER A 397 14.08 -9.41 26.98
C SER A 397 14.21 -10.17 25.66
N VAL A 398 15.37 -10.13 25.00
CA VAL A 398 15.67 -10.95 23.82
C VAL A 398 15.68 -12.44 24.20
N GLY A 399 16.43 -12.82 25.24
CA GLY A 399 16.47 -14.22 25.70
C GLY A 399 15.09 -14.73 26.15
N ALA A 400 14.32 -13.90 26.86
CA ALA A 400 12.97 -14.25 27.29
C ALA A 400 11.99 -14.42 26.11
N TYR A 401 12.17 -13.65 25.04
CA TYR A 401 11.41 -13.80 23.80
C TYR A 401 11.70 -15.16 23.13
N GLU A 402 12.97 -15.51 22.98
CA GLU A 402 13.40 -16.80 22.41
C GLU A 402 12.83 -17.98 23.20
N GLU A 403 12.89 -17.93 24.55
CA GLU A 403 12.31 -18.94 25.44
C GLU A 403 10.80 -19.08 25.24
N ALA A 404 10.06 -17.96 25.17
CA ALA A 404 8.62 -17.97 24.94
C ALA A 404 8.26 -18.55 23.56
N SER A 405 9.06 -18.25 22.53
CA SER A 405 8.86 -18.79 21.18
C SER A 405 9.08 -20.30 21.13
N ASN A 406 10.12 -20.80 21.82
CA ASN A 406 10.38 -22.23 21.98
C ASN A 406 9.23 -22.95 22.73
N ALA A 407 8.64 -22.30 23.74
CA ALA A 407 7.47 -22.84 24.43
C ALA A 407 6.24 -22.96 23.51
N LEU A 408 5.98 -21.96 22.66
CA LEU A 408 4.93 -22.02 21.63
C LEU A 408 5.17 -23.14 20.61
N SER A 409 6.42 -23.38 20.23
CA SER A 409 6.79 -24.46 19.32
C SER A 409 6.47 -25.83 19.91
N ALA A 410 6.74 -26.03 21.20
CA ALA A 410 6.38 -27.26 21.92
C ALA A 410 4.86 -27.52 21.92
N ILE A 411 4.04 -26.46 21.99
CA ILE A 411 2.57 -26.55 21.92
C ILE A 411 2.10 -26.81 20.48
N CYS A 412 2.79 -26.28 19.48
CA CYS A 412 2.47 -26.48 18.07
C CYS A 412 2.48 -27.97 17.72
N GLY A 413 3.44 -28.74 18.24
CA GLY A 413 3.45 -30.20 18.23
C GLY A 413 3.44 -30.85 16.83
N SER A 414 3.81 -30.09 15.79
CA SER A 414 3.68 -30.48 14.39
C SER A 414 5.04 -30.62 13.71
N ASP A 415 5.15 -31.52 12.73
CA ASP A 415 6.24 -31.59 11.75
C ASP A 415 6.47 -30.26 11.00
N CYS A 416 5.56 -29.29 11.10
CA CYS A 416 5.66 -27.94 10.52
C CYS A 416 6.71 -27.03 11.19
N CYS A 417 7.13 -27.33 12.43
CA CYS A 417 8.15 -26.57 13.16
C CYS A 417 9.57 -27.09 12.89
N SER A 418 9.67 -28.32 12.40
CA SER A 418 10.89 -28.96 11.94
C SER A 418 11.13 -28.51 10.50
N GLY A 419 12.27 -27.92 10.17
CA GLY A 419 12.64 -27.52 8.80
C GLY A 419 12.80 -28.68 7.80
N GLY A 420 12.12 -29.81 8.00
CA GLY A 420 12.10 -30.96 7.12
C GLY A 420 11.28 -30.67 5.87
N VAL A 421 11.90 -30.88 4.72
CA VAL A 421 11.23 -30.89 3.41
C VAL A 421 10.18 -31.98 3.42
N HIS A 422 8.91 -31.63 3.63
CA HIS A 422 7.82 -32.58 3.45
C HIS A 422 7.24 -32.50 2.04
N SER A 423 7.57 -33.58 1.32
CA SER A 423 6.74 -34.33 0.37
C SER A 423 5.41 -33.69 -0.02
N SER A 424 5.32 -33.45 -1.32
CA SER A 424 4.14 -33.24 -2.13
C SER A 424 2.88 -33.97 -1.63
N PHE A 425 1.78 -33.23 -1.60
CA PHE A 425 0.39 -33.65 -1.40
C PHE A 425 -0.10 -33.86 0.05
N GLY A 426 -0.78 -32.84 0.57
CA GLY A 426 -1.86 -33.00 1.57
C GLY A 426 -1.58 -32.43 2.97
N GLY A 427 -1.67 -31.09 3.12
CA GLY A 427 -1.82 -30.43 4.42
C GLY A 427 -0.75 -29.37 4.75
N ARG A 428 -0.84 -28.17 4.15
CA ARG A 428 -0.04 -27.02 4.59
C ARG A 428 -0.64 -26.43 5.88
N GLY A 429 -0.23 -26.94 7.03
CA GLY A 429 -0.56 -26.34 8.32
C GLY A 429 0.17 -24.99 8.54
N TYR A 430 -0.48 -24.08 9.28
CA TYR A 430 0.16 -22.87 9.81
C TYR A 430 0.90 -23.21 11.12
N CYS A 431 2.15 -22.74 11.26
CA CYS A 431 3.02 -22.91 12.42
C CYS A 431 2.71 -21.81 13.46
N LEU A 432 2.55 -22.19 14.74
CA LEU A 432 2.12 -21.23 15.78
C LEU A 432 3.17 -20.13 16.07
N PRO A 433 4.47 -20.43 16.27
CA PRO A 433 5.48 -19.38 16.40
C PRO A 433 5.53 -18.41 15.22
N VAL A 434 5.54 -18.93 13.98
CA VAL A 434 5.56 -18.09 12.76
C VAL A 434 4.32 -17.20 12.71
N LEU A 435 3.14 -17.76 13.01
CA LEU A 435 1.90 -16.99 13.04
C LEU A 435 1.93 -15.88 14.08
N ALA A 436 2.48 -16.15 15.27
CA ALA A 436 2.66 -15.14 16.31
C ALA A 436 3.57 -14.00 15.86
N GLU A 437 4.70 -14.30 15.21
CA GLU A 437 5.62 -13.30 14.66
C GLU A 437 5.02 -12.51 13.50
N THR A 438 4.24 -13.17 12.63
CA THR A 438 3.46 -12.49 11.59
C THR A 438 2.52 -11.47 12.21
N ILE A 439 1.79 -11.81 13.28
CA ILE A 439 0.91 -10.87 13.99
C ILE A 439 1.70 -9.72 14.61
N ILE A 440 2.85 -9.99 15.26
CA ILE A 440 3.71 -8.97 15.87
C ILE A 440 4.20 -7.97 14.82
N SER A 441 4.76 -8.46 13.71
CA SER A 441 5.22 -7.63 12.59
C SER A 441 4.08 -6.84 11.96
N LEU A 442 2.92 -7.47 11.79
CA LEU A 442 1.74 -6.85 11.22
C LEU A 442 1.28 -5.65 12.04
N VAL A 443 1.13 -5.82 13.36
CA VAL A 443 0.76 -4.72 14.27
C VAL A 443 1.81 -3.62 14.26
N TRP A 444 3.10 -3.97 14.23
CA TRP A 444 4.17 -2.98 14.21
C TRP A 444 4.15 -2.13 12.93
N ASN A 445 3.94 -2.76 11.78
CA ASN A 445 3.87 -2.06 10.50
C ASN A 445 2.57 -1.23 10.37
N LEU A 446 1.42 -1.78 10.80
CA LEU A 446 0.13 -1.07 10.82
C LEU A 446 0.16 0.18 11.70
N SER A 447 0.96 0.15 12.77
CA SER A 447 1.12 1.27 13.70
C SER A 447 1.79 2.51 13.08
N ALA A 448 2.47 2.37 11.94
CA ALA A 448 3.04 3.47 11.17
C ALA A 448 2.12 3.98 10.04
N LEU A 449 0.92 3.40 9.88
CA LEU A 449 0.00 3.75 8.81
C LEU A 449 -1.05 4.77 9.26
N GLN A 450 -1.40 5.68 8.36
CA GLN A 450 -2.58 6.51 8.47
C GLN A 450 -3.54 6.17 7.33
N LEU A 451 -4.60 5.42 7.66
CA LEU A 451 -5.66 5.07 6.71
C LEU A 451 -6.63 6.26 6.59
N HIS A 452 -6.94 6.66 5.36
CA HIS A 452 -7.89 7.76 5.06
C HIS A 452 -9.24 7.28 4.54
N ALA A 453 -9.47 5.98 4.59
CA ALA A 453 -10.72 5.31 4.28
C ALA A 453 -10.87 4.08 5.19
N ASP A 454 -12.10 3.57 5.30
CA ASP A 454 -12.37 2.31 5.99
C ASP A 454 -11.89 1.12 5.13
N LEU A 455 -10.57 0.92 5.10
CA LEU A 455 -9.91 -0.12 4.31
C LEU A 455 -9.90 -1.44 5.08
N LYS A 456 -10.28 -2.52 4.38
CA LYS A 456 -10.28 -3.88 4.91
C LYS A 456 -9.12 -4.67 4.31
N PRO A 457 -8.46 -5.55 5.10
CA PRO A 457 -7.36 -6.36 4.60
C PRO A 457 -7.85 -7.41 3.61
N TYR A 458 -7.05 -7.69 2.58
CA TYR A 458 -7.22 -8.82 1.69
C TYR A 458 -6.84 -10.12 2.39
N HIS A 459 -7.67 -11.14 2.21
CA HIS A 459 -7.40 -12.48 2.73
C HIS A 459 -6.10 -13.06 2.14
N SER A 460 -5.86 -12.85 0.84
CA SER A 460 -4.61 -13.25 0.18
C SER A 460 -3.40 -12.52 0.74
N GLY A 461 -3.52 -11.24 1.08
CA GLY A 461 -2.46 -10.43 1.69
C GLY A 461 -2.01 -10.96 3.05
N LEU A 462 -2.96 -11.26 3.94
CA LEU A 462 -2.68 -11.84 5.25
C LEU A 462 -1.98 -13.20 5.14
N ARG A 463 -2.46 -14.05 4.22
CA ARG A 463 -1.82 -15.34 3.95
C ARG A 463 -0.41 -15.17 3.38
N PHE A 464 -0.22 -14.23 2.45
CA PHE A 464 1.07 -13.96 1.84
C PHE A 464 2.12 -13.49 2.87
N LEU A 465 1.73 -12.61 3.79
CA LEU A 465 2.59 -12.17 4.89
C LEU A 465 3.04 -13.34 5.80
N TYR A 466 2.14 -14.29 6.08
CA TYR A 466 2.52 -15.50 6.79
C TYR A 466 3.52 -16.34 5.98
N GLU A 467 3.25 -16.59 4.69
CA GLU A 467 4.13 -17.40 3.84
C GLU A 467 5.51 -16.75 3.66
N LEU A 468 5.57 -15.41 3.69
CA LEU A 468 6.80 -14.64 3.68
C LEU A 468 7.64 -14.93 4.94
N HIS A 469 7.03 -14.84 6.12
CA HIS A 469 7.70 -15.17 7.39
C HIS A 469 8.04 -16.66 7.51
N ALA A 470 7.22 -17.53 6.92
CA ALA A 470 7.48 -18.96 6.89
C ALA A 470 8.65 -19.34 5.96
N GLY A 471 9.20 -18.40 5.18
CA GLY A 471 10.22 -18.67 4.15
C GLY A 471 9.69 -19.47 2.95
N ARG A 472 8.36 -19.47 2.76
CA ARG A 472 7.64 -20.26 1.74
C ARG A 472 7.19 -19.42 0.55
N ALA A 473 7.13 -18.09 0.69
CA ALA A 473 6.73 -17.20 -0.39
C ALA A 473 7.78 -17.17 -1.50
N SER A 474 7.36 -17.47 -2.73
CA SER A 474 8.15 -17.10 -3.91
C SER A 474 8.15 -15.58 -4.01
N THR A 475 9.34 -15.01 -4.00
CA THR A 475 9.58 -13.57 -4.07
C THR A 475 10.50 -13.30 -5.24
N ASP A 476 10.38 -12.11 -5.85
CA ASP A 476 11.40 -11.63 -6.78
C ASP A 476 12.77 -11.78 -6.09
N ALA A 477 13.78 -12.33 -6.74
CA ALA A 477 15.12 -12.56 -6.15
C ALA A 477 15.65 -11.31 -5.42
N SER A 478 15.28 -10.13 -5.92
CA SER A 478 15.65 -8.85 -5.33
C SER A 478 15.01 -8.53 -3.97
N PHE A 479 13.79 -9.01 -3.74
CA PHE A 479 13.04 -8.92 -2.49
C PHE A 479 13.28 -10.17 -1.61
N GLY A 480 13.47 -11.31 -2.26
CA GLY A 480 13.75 -12.61 -1.65
C GLY A 480 15.07 -12.65 -0.90
N GLU A 481 16.12 -12.00 -1.40
CA GLU A 481 17.39 -11.84 -0.67
C GLU A 481 17.19 -11.28 0.74
N ARG A 482 16.24 -10.35 0.93
CA ARG A 482 15.94 -9.72 2.21
C ARG A 482 15.27 -10.67 3.20
N TYR A 483 14.40 -11.55 2.73
CA TYR A 483 13.69 -12.55 3.54
C TYR A 483 14.36 -13.94 3.47
N GLY A 484 15.60 -14.02 2.96
CA GLY A 484 16.36 -15.28 2.84
C GLY A 484 15.85 -16.25 1.77
N ALA A 485 14.94 -15.84 0.89
CA ALA A 485 14.41 -16.68 -0.19
C ALA A 485 15.54 -17.06 -1.16
N GLY A 486 15.90 -18.34 -1.17
CA GLY A 486 16.99 -18.89 -1.98
C GLY A 486 18.10 -19.57 -1.18
N LYS A 487 18.15 -19.41 0.15
CA LYS A 487 18.99 -20.26 1.03
C LYS A 487 18.14 -21.43 1.53
N ASN A 488 18.53 -22.66 1.18
CA ASN A 488 17.80 -23.89 1.51
C ASN A 488 17.43 -24.00 3.02
N ASN A 489 16.12 -24.17 3.26
CA ASN A 489 15.43 -24.86 4.36
C ASN A 489 15.62 -24.41 5.82
N GLY A 490 14.69 -23.57 6.28
CA GLY A 490 14.29 -23.47 7.69
C GLY A 490 13.27 -22.35 7.89
N SER A 491 12.18 -22.61 8.60
CA SER A 491 11.30 -21.55 9.09
C SER A 491 12.08 -20.69 10.09
N TYR A 492 12.43 -19.45 9.73
CA TYR A 492 13.05 -18.49 10.65
C TYR A 492 11.97 -17.98 11.61
N TRP A 493 11.91 -18.55 12.81
CA TRP A 493 11.09 -18.05 13.91
C TRP A 493 11.87 -18.15 15.21
N GLY A 494 11.53 -17.28 16.17
CA GLY A 494 12.10 -17.29 17.52
C GLY A 494 13.28 -16.36 17.73
N ASP A 495 13.94 -15.86 16.68
CA ASP A 495 14.97 -14.83 16.79
C ASP A 495 14.38 -13.43 16.56
N ILE A 496 14.18 -12.68 17.65
CA ILE A 496 13.68 -11.31 17.56
C ILE A 496 14.67 -10.35 16.89
N THR A 497 15.96 -10.68 16.87
CA THR A 497 16.99 -9.84 16.23
C THR A 497 16.77 -9.80 14.72
N ASP A 498 16.50 -10.95 14.12
CA ASP A 498 16.19 -11.06 12.70
C ASP A 498 14.85 -10.39 12.39
N LEU A 499 13.83 -10.57 13.25
CA LEU A 499 12.57 -9.85 13.11
C LEU A 499 12.80 -8.32 13.12
N VAL A 500 13.56 -7.79 14.08
CA VAL A 500 13.87 -6.35 14.17
C VAL A 500 14.55 -5.84 12.91
N ARG A 501 15.50 -6.59 12.34
CA ARG A 501 16.20 -6.20 11.09
C ARG A 501 15.28 -6.18 9.88
N LEU A 502 14.16 -6.92 9.92
CA LEU A 502 13.14 -6.89 8.89
C LEU A 502 12.16 -5.72 9.07
N LEU A 503 12.10 -5.06 10.23
CA LEU A 503 11.21 -3.94 10.53
C LEU A 503 11.85 -2.59 10.13
N ASP A 504 11.57 -2.12 8.93
CA ASP A 504 12.09 -0.86 8.39
C ASP A 504 11.02 -0.08 7.59
N LEU A 505 11.42 1.01 6.94
CA LEU A 505 10.55 1.81 6.08
C LEU A 505 9.89 0.98 4.96
N ALA A 506 10.64 0.07 4.36
CA ALA A 506 10.15 -0.77 3.28
C ALA A 506 9.19 -1.87 3.78
N SER A 507 9.37 -2.42 4.99
CA SER A 507 8.41 -3.37 5.55
C SER A 507 7.04 -2.73 5.79
N VAL A 508 7.00 -1.47 6.23
CA VAL A 508 5.75 -0.71 6.40
C VAL A 508 5.03 -0.57 5.06
N TYR A 509 5.76 -0.16 4.05
CA TYR A 509 5.24 0.00 2.69
C TYR A 509 4.73 -1.33 2.12
N HIS A 510 5.53 -2.39 2.16
CA HIS A 510 5.17 -3.70 1.62
C HIS A 510 3.98 -4.31 2.36
N THR A 511 3.95 -4.20 3.69
CA THR A 511 2.80 -4.67 4.48
C THR A 511 1.52 -3.95 4.05
N ALA A 512 1.56 -2.62 3.89
CA ALA A 512 0.40 -1.86 3.44
C ALA A 512 -0.04 -2.28 2.02
N GLN A 513 0.91 -2.47 1.09
CA GLN A 513 0.61 -2.94 -0.25
C GLN A 513 -0.05 -4.33 -0.23
N PHE A 514 0.51 -5.27 0.52
CA PHE A 514 -0.02 -6.65 0.57
C PHE A 514 -1.39 -6.71 1.22
N LEU A 515 -1.62 -5.93 2.28
CA LEU A 515 -2.89 -5.92 2.97
C LEU A 515 -4.01 -5.29 2.15
N PHE A 516 -3.74 -4.22 1.39
CA PHE A 516 -4.83 -3.42 0.81
C PHE A 516 -4.95 -3.53 -0.71
N THR A 517 -4.06 -4.29 -1.36
CA THR A 517 -4.09 -4.51 -2.80
C THR A 517 -4.03 -5.99 -3.16
N THR A 518 -4.52 -6.34 -4.35
CA THR A 518 -4.35 -7.67 -4.96
C THR A 518 -2.99 -7.81 -5.66
N ASN A 519 -2.20 -6.75 -5.73
CA ASN A 519 -0.90 -6.76 -6.40
C ASN A 519 0.21 -7.01 -5.38
N LEU A 520 0.54 -8.28 -5.18
CA LEU A 520 1.38 -8.75 -4.09
C LEU A 520 2.89 -8.74 -4.41
N TYR A 521 3.27 -8.31 -5.61
CA TYR A 521 4.67 -8.16 -5.99
C TYR A 521 5.00 -6.67 -6.13
N PRO A 522 6.02 -6.16 -5.42
CA PRO A 522 6.39 -4.76 -5.50
C PRO A 522 6.94 -4.42 -6.90
N LEU A 523 6.75 -3.16 -7.31
CA LEU A 523 7.41 -2.61 -8.48
C LEU A 523 8.93 -2.79 -8.35
N ARG A 524 9.62 -3.10 -9.47
CA ARG A 524 11.07 -3.32 -9.57
C ARG A 524 11.87 -2.33 -8.68
N ARG A 525 12.95 -2.81 -8.04
CA ARG A 525 13.93 -2.03 -7.24
C ARG A 525 14.14 -0.61 -7.82
N ARG A 526 13.39 0.38 -7.31
CA ARG A 526 13.84 1.77 -7.24
C ARG A 526 14.09 2.03 -5.76
N SER A 527 15.34 2.30 -5.40
CA SER A 527 15.84 2.30 -4.02
C SER A 527 15.43 3.53 -3.18
N ALA A 528 14.48 4.34 -3.65
CA ALA A 528 14.12 5.61 -3.02
C ALA A 528 12.69 6.06 -3.35
N LEU A 529 11.69 5.20 -3.16
CA LEU A 529 10.28 5.52 -3.41
C LEU A 529 9.67 6.28 -2.23
N THR A 530 9.10 7.45 -2.50
CA THR A 530 8.39 8.28 -1.49
C THR A 530 6.89 8.25 -1.64
N ALA A 531 6.39 7.93 -2.83
CA ALA A 531 4.99 7.60 -3.06
C ALA A 531 4.82 6.58 -4.20
N VAL A 532 3.75 5.78 -4.14
CA VAL A 532 3.38 4.83 -5.19
C VAL A 532 1.86 4.75 -5.31
N SER A 533 1.37 4.62 -6.54
CA SER A 533 -0.01 4.32 -6.89
C SER A 533 -0.09 2.89 -7.43
N VAL A 534 -0.77 2.00 -6.71
CA VAL A 534 -0.95 0.59 -7.12
C VAL A 534 -2.27 0.04 -6.61
N GLY A 535 -2.98 -0.72 -7.46
CA GLY A 535 -4.22 -1.41 -7.07
C GLY A 535 -5.35 -0.46 -6.65
N GLY A 536 -5.38 0.77 -7.21
CA GLY A 536 -6.38 1.79 -6.86
C GLY A 536 -6.12 2.48 -5.50
N LEU A 537 -4.92 2.31 -4.94
CA LEU A 537 -4.50 2.98 -3.72
C LEU A 537 -3.20 3.77 -3.97
N CYS A 538 -3.10 4.92 -3.34
CA CYS A 538 -1.90 5.71 -3.24
C CYS A 538 -1.31 5.57 -1.83
N PHE A 539 -0.03 5.24 -1.80
CA PHE A 539 0.81 5.15 -0.61
C PHE A 539 1.81 6.30 -0.67
N TYR A 540 1.88 7.17 0.34
CA TYR A 540 2.86 8.26 0.35
C TYR A 540 3.28 8.64 1.77
N PHE A 541 4.54 9.03 1.95
CA PHE A 541 5.04 9.52 3.25
C PHE A 541 4.68 11.00 3.46
N ASP A 542 4.39 11.39 4.71
CA ASP A 542 3.96 12.75 5.05
C ASP A 542 5.00 13.82 4.68
N ILE A 543 6.28 13.45 4.53
CA ILE A 543 7.35 14.38 4.08
C ILE A 543 7.03 15.08 2.75
N LEU A 544 6.23 14.45 1.87
CA LEU A 544 5.82 15.05 0.60
C LEU A 544 4.75 16.14 0.79
N ARG A 545 4.05 16.14 1.91
CA ARG A 545 3.03 17.14 2.27
C ARG A 545 3.57 18.19 3.21
N ASN A 546 4.24 17.76 4.27
CA ASN A 546 4.84 18.63 5.29
C ASN A 546 6.23 18.10 5.64
N VAL A 547 7.27 18.85 5.29
CA VAL A 547 8.63 18.52 5.75
C VAL A 547 8.70 18.76 7.25
N SER A 548 9.10 17.74 8.01
CA SER A 548 9.17 17.75 9.46
C SER A 548 10.46 17.09 9.90
N ASP A 549 11.17 17.71 10.84
CA ASP A 549 12.33 17.13 11.53
C ASP A 549 11.94 16.09 12.59
N ARG A 550 10.64 16.02 12.93
CA ARG A 550 10.10 15.05 13.87
C ARG A 550 9.88 13.70 13.20
N PRO A 551 10.62 12.64 13.61
CA PRO A 551 10.48 11.30 13.01
C PRO A 551 9.04 10.79 13.13
N GLU A 552 8.39 11.00 14.27
CA GLU A 552 7.00 10.58 14.50
C GLU A 552 5.96 11.23 13.58
N LYS A 553 6.31 12.29 12.83
CA LYS A 553 5.42 12.90 11.84
C LYS A 553 5.85 12.55 10.42
N ALA A 554 7.13 12.71 10.11
CA ALA A 554 7.67 12.49 8.77
C ALA A 554 7.49 11.04 8.29
N MET A 555 7.48 10.09 9.23
CA MET A 555 7.54 8.65 8.95
C MET A 555 6.17 7.97 8.85
N VAL A 556 5.08 8.75 8.89
CA VAL A 556 3.73 8.21 8.73
C VAL A 556 3.48 7.92 7.25
N LEU A 557 3.13 6.67 6.94
CA LEU A 557 2.71 6.28 5.60
C LEU A 557 1.19 6.46 5.47
N HIS A 558 0.78 7.37 4.60
CA HIS A 558 -0.63 7.58 4.29
C HIS A 558 -1.09 6.58 3.24
N VAL A 559 -2.26 5.98 3.48
CA VAL A 559 -2.92 5.07 2.53
C VAL A 559 -4.27 5.67 2.13
N VAL A 560 -4.41 5.99 0.84
CA VAL A 560 -5.57 6.72 0.30
C VAL A 560 -6.09 6.02 -0.97
N PRO A 561 -7.40 5.81 -1.13
CA PRO A 561 -7.96 5.38 -2.41
C PRO A 561 -7.74 6.40 -3.53
N GLY A 562 -7.25 5.92 -4.68
CA GLY A 562 -7.02 6.70 -5.89
C GLY A 562 -5.58 6.61 -6.39
N VAL A 563 -5.12 7.67 -7.06
CA VAL A 563 -3.85 7.69 -7.81
C VAL A 563 -2.99 8.90 -7.43
N ILE A 564 -1.77 8.95 -7.96
CA ILE A 564 -0.93 10.15 -7.94
C ILE A 564 -1.26 10.95 -9.19
N GLN A 565 -1.75 12.18 -9.03
CA GLN A 565 -2.20 13.03 -10.13
C GLN A 565 -1.55 14.41 -10.06
N THR A 566 -1.19 15.00 -11.20
CA THR A 566 -0.76 16.41 -11.25
C THR A 566 -1.95 17.36 -11.45
N THR A 567 -1.75 18.66 -11.23
CA THR A 567 -2.74 19.70 -11.57
C THR A 567 -3.24 19.63 -13.01
N ALA A 568 -2.41 19.18 -13.96
CA ALA A 568 -2.76 18.99 -15.36
C ALA A 568 -3.74 17.82 -15.56
N GLY A 569 -3.85 16.91 -14.59
CA GLY A 569 -4.70 15.74 -14.61
C GLY A 569 -3.97 14.44 -15.00
N ARG A 570 -2.66 14.48 -15.30
CA ARG A 570 -1.86 13.29 -15.65
C ARG A 570 -1.66 12.41 -14.43
N GLU A 571 -1.74 11.10 -14.65
CA GLU A 571 -1.59 10.08 -13.62
C GLU A 571 -0.17 9.48 -13.64
N TYR A 572 0.37 9.18 -12.46
CA TYR A 572 1.72 8.62 -12.31
C TYR A 572 1.70 7.41 -11.37
N GLN A 573 2.62 6.47 -11.61
CA GLN A 573 2.71 5.26 -10.79
C GLN A 573 3.53 5.47 -9.52
N PHE A 574 4.49 6.39 -9.50
CA PHE A 574 5.34 6.61 -8.34
C PHE A 574 5.95 8.02 -8.29
N ILE A 575 6.46 8.36 -7.10
CA ILE A 575 7.37 9.47 -6.82
C ILE A 575 8.64 8.89 -6.20
N ALA A 576 9.80 9.26 -6.73
CA ALA A 576 11.10 8.80 -6.26
C ALA A 576 12.13 9.93 -6.21
N ASP A 577 13.23 9.73 -5.51
CA ASP A 577 14.33 10.70 -5.49
C ASP A 577 15.01 10.81 -6.87
N LYS A 578 15.34 12.03 -7.31
CA LYS A 578 16.04 12.26 -8.58
C LYS A 578 17.54 12.01 -8.46
N THR A 579 18.15 12.32 -7.31
CA THR A 579 19.60 12.13 -7.07
C THR A 579 20.05 10.67 -6.94
N ALA A 580 19.19 9.68 -7.20
CA ALA A 580 19.58 8.28 -7.24
C ALA A 580 20.36 7.93 -8.53
N ALA A 581 21.49 8.61 -8.77
CA ALA A 581 22.52 8.04 -9.62
C ALA A 581 23.02 6.75 -8.97
N TRP A 582 23.28 5.73 -9.79
CA TRP A 582 23.89 4.49 -9.34
C TRP A 582 25.23 4.80 -8.67
N SER A 583 25.26 4.82 -7.33
CA SER A 583 26.50 4.68 -6.59
C SER A 583 26.50 3.31 -5.93
N GLU A 584 27.23 2.37 -6.53
CA GLU A 584 27.91 1.34 -5.76
C GLU A 584 28.86 2.08 -4.80
N GLY A 585 28.35 2.41 -3.62
CA GLY A 585 29.05 3.22 -2.64
C GLY A 585 28.06 3.72 -1.60
N LEU A 586 28.11 3.16 -0.39
CA LEU A 586 27.50 3.78 0.77
C LEU A 586 28.10 5.20 0.90
N LEU A 587 27.23 6.21 0.84
CA LEU A 587 27.51 7.65 0.96
C LEU A 587 27.99 8.34 -0.33
N GLY A 588 27.04 8.74 -1.17
CA GLY A 588 27.26 9.59 -2.35
C GLY A 588 26.52 10.93 -2.24
N PHE A 589 26.83 11.75 -1.23
CA PHE A 589 26.58 13.19 -1.31
C PHE A 589 27.83 13.83 -1.92
N ASP A 590 27.76 14.26 -3.17
CA ASP A 590 28.85 15.01 -3.79
C ASP A 590 28.75 16.49 -3.39
N TRP A 591 29.43 16.85 -2.29
CA TRP A 591 29.54 18.25 -1.87
C TRP A 591 30.87 18.90 -2.27
N ARG A 592 31.70 18.22 -3.08
CA ARG A 592 32.91 18.81 -3.71
C ARG A 592 33.28 18.11 -5.02
N ASP A 593 32.54 18.41 -6.08
CA ASP A 593 33.14 18.76 -7.38
C ASP A 593 32.08 19.32 -8.35
N ASN A 594 31.82 20.63 -8.19
CA ASN A 594 31.64 21.51 -9.36
C ASN A 594 32.97 21.71 -10.14
N SER A 595 33.98 20.85 -9.94
CA SER A 595 35.27 20.86 -10.63
C SER A 595 35.36 19.89 -11.80
N SER A 596 34.26 19.23 -12.20
CA SER A 596 34.21 18.50 -13.48
C SER A 596 33.65 19.37 -14.63
N PHE A 597 33.87 20.70 -14.55
CA PHE A 597 33.76 21.61 -15.69
C PHE A 597 35.08 21.78 -16.48
N GLU A 598 36.12 21.00 -16.16
CA GLU A 598 37.43 21.07 -16.83
C GLU A 598 37.92 19.68 -17.31
N ALA A 599 37.19 19.01 -18.21
CA ALA A 599 37.76 18.11 -19.23
C ALA A 599 36.68 17.45 -20.09
N THR A 600 35.95 18.22 -20.88
CA THR A 600 35.36 17.73 -22.14
C THR A 600 35.07 18.95 -23.02
N ALA A 601 36.00 19.26 -23.91
CA ALA A 601 35.95 20.45 -24.75
C ALA A 601 34.89 20.39 -25.88
N GLU A 602 33.96 19.42 -25.86
CA GLU A 602 33.00 19.21 -26.97
C GLU A 602 31.54 19.57 -26.66
N PHE A 603 31.20 20.02 -25.45
CA PHE A 603 29.88 20.59 -25.16
C PHE A 603 29.98 21.92 -24.40
N LYS A 604 30.71 22.88 -24.98
CA LYS A 604 30.54 24.30 -24.66
C LYS A 604 29.37 24.86 -25.47
N THR A 605 28.20 24.89 -24.87
CA THR A 605 27.20 25.91 -25.19
C THR A 605 26.75 26.57 -23.90
N ASP A 606 27.06 27.86 -23.79
CA ASP A 606 26.73 28.74 -22.67
C ASP A 606 25.25 28.63 -22.26
N TYR A 607 24.99 28.19 -21.03
CA TYR A 607 23.72 28.49 -20.36
C TYR A 607 23.94 29.63 -19.37
N GLN A 608 23.90 30.86 -19.89
CA GLN A 608 23.42 31.98 -19.08
C GLN A 608 21.93 31.71 -18.80
N ALA A 609 21.60 31.25 -17.59
CA ALA A 609 20.20 31.09 -17.17
C ALA A 609 19.54 32.46 -16.98
N LYS A 610 19.15 33.05 -18.11
CA LYS A 610 18.04 33.99 -18.20
C LYS A 610 16.77 33.13 -18.16
N VAL A 611 15.79 33.52 -17.34
CA VAL A 611 14.45 32.95 -17.37
C VAL A 611 13.91 33.12 -18.80
N THR A 612 13.71 31.99 -19.49
CA THR A 612 12.97 31.92 -20.75
C THR A 612 12.18 30.62 -20.72
N GLU A 613 10.87 30.74 -20.95
CA GLU A 613 9.97 29.63 -21.25
C GLU A 613 10.62 28.71 -22.29
N THR A 614 10.93 27.47 -21.90
CA THR A 614 11.31 26.42 -22.84
C THR A 614 10.15 25.45 -22.97
N ILE A 615 9.51 25.54 -24.13
CA ILE A 615 8.56 24.56 -24.66
C ILE A 615 9.32 23.24 -24.82
N GLY A 616 9.13 22.31 -23.87
CA GLY A 616 9.71 20.97 -23.91
C GLY A 616 10.16 20.42 -22.54
N GLY A 617 9.24 19.79 -21.82
CA GLY A 617 9.52 18.69 -20.88
C GLY A 617 9.81 19.03 -19.41
N ASN A 618 10.51 20.11 -19.09
CA ASN A 618 10.78 20.48 -17.70
C ASN A 618 9.66 21.36 -17.15
N ILE A 619 8.61 20.75 -16.59
CA ILE A 619 7.61 21.50 -15.82
C ILE A 619 8.26 21.89 -14.49
N SER A 620 8.85 23.09 -14.43
CA SER A 620 9.15 23.74 -13.16
C SER A 620 7.83 24.27 -12.59
N ILE A 621 7.27 23.54 -11.62
CA ILE A 621 6.07 23.98 -10.87
C ILE A 621 6.54 25.00 -9.80
N PRO A 622 5.74 26.02 -9.42
CA PRO A 622 6.19 27.10 -8.55
C PRO A 622 6.74 26.62 -7.20
N SER A 623 7.68 27.39 -6.65
CA SER A 623 8.29 27.19 -5.34
C SER A 623 7.22 27.06 -4.24
N LEU A 624 7.39 26.08 -3.36
CA LEU A 624 6.80 26.14 -2.04
C LEU A 624 7.58 27.17 -1.25
N ASP A 625 6.94 28.28 -0.86
CA ASP A 625 7.40 29.05 0.29
C ASP A 625 6.95 28.28 1.53
N MET A 626 7.82 27.41 2.06
CA MET A 626 7.59 26.83 3.37
C MET A 626 8.12 27.78 4.44
N ASP A 627 7.27 28.14 5.41
CA ASP A 627 7.71 28.91 6.57
C ASP A 627 8.60 28.02 7.45
N THR A 628 9.91 28.14 7.25
CA THR A 628 10.95 27.41 7.98
C THR A 628 11.18 27.99 9.38
N GLY A 629 10.46 29.06 9.76
CA GLY A 629 10.76 29.85 10.96
C GLY A 629 12.08 30.61 10.87
N SER A 630 12.73 30.60 9.70
CA SER A 630 13.94 31.32 9.37
C SER A 630 13.70 32.29 8.23
N SER A 631 14.22 33.50 8.35
CA SER A 631 14.20 34.48 7.25
C SER A 631 15.28 34.23 6.19
N ASP A 632 16.22 33.30 6.45
CA ASP A 632 17.36 33.00 5.56
C ASP A 632 17.18 31.66 4.84
N LEU A 633 16.47 30.69 5.42
CA LEU A 633 16.29 29.37 4.82
C LEU A 633 15.00 29.27 4.01
N ASP A 634 15.15 29.13 2.69
CA ASP A 634 14.09 28.85 1.73
C ASP A 634 14.19 27.38 1.27
N VAL A 635 13.11 26.61 1.43
CA VAL A 635 13.08 25.18 1.06
C VAL A 635 12.13 24.98 -0.11
N ARG A 636 12.67 24.60 -1.26
CA ARG A 636 11.92 24.38 -2.50
C ARG A 636 11.94 22.92 -2.90
N LEU A 637 10.81 22.36 -3.31
CA LEU A 637 10.78 21.04 -3.93
C LEU A 637 10.82 21.17 -5.45
N PHE A 638 11.73 20.45 -6.09
CA PHE A 638 11.81 20.32 -7.55
C PHE A 638 11.20 18.99 -7.98
N ILE A 639 10.43 19.03 -9.06
CA ILE A 639 9.81 17.85 -9.68
C ILE A 639 10.28 17.75 -11.13
N GLU A 640 10.67 16.55 -11.54
CA GLU A 640 10.95 16.20 -12.92
C GLU A 640 10.03 15.06 -13.36
N GLU A 641 9.45 15.19 -14.55
CA GLU A 641 8.64 14.14 -15.15
C GLU A 641 9.54 13.12 -15.85
N SER A 642 9.47 11.86 -15.45
CA SER A 642 10.20 10.75 -16.07
C SER A 642 9.22 9.73 -16.67
N ALA A 643 9.70 8.82 -17.50
CA ALA A 643 8.88 7.75 -18.07
C ALA A 643 8.29 6.87 -16.95
N GLY A 644 6.99 7.05 -16.69
CA GLY A 644 6.20 6.27 -15.73
C GLY A 644 6.13 6.84 -14.31
N GLY A 645 6.81 7.94 -13.97
CA GLY A 645 6.74 8.50 -12.63
C GLY A 645 7.46 9.84 -12.46
N LEU A 646 7.33 10.41 -11.26
CA LEU A 646 7.88 11.71 -10.91
C LEU A 646 9.17 11.54 -10.11
N LEU A 647 10.18 12.34 -10.44
CA LEU A 647 11.43 12.40 -9.70
C LEU A 647 11.47 13.70 -8.91
N VAL A 648 11.85 13.64 -7.63
CA VAL A 648 11.80 14.80 -6.72
C VAL A 648 13.10 15.02 -5.95
N ASP A 649 13.47 16.28 -5.78
CA ASP A 649 14.57 16.72 -4.91
C ASP A 649 14.14 17.96 -4.11
N LEU A 650 14.51 18.01 -2.83
CA LEU A 650 14.40 19.18 -1.97
C LEU A 650 15.65 20.04 -2.10
N HIS A 651 15.46 21.33 -2.39
CA HIS A 651 16.48 22.34 -2.48
C HIS A 651 16.40 23.25 -1.25
N PHE A 652 17.43 23.23 -0.44
CA PHE A 652 17.61 24.14 0.69
C PHE A 652 18.46 25.30 0.22
N ILE A 653 17.90 26.51 0.20
CA ILE A 653 18.52 27.72 -0.30
C ILE A 653 18.68 28.68 0.87
N SER A 654 19.90 29.15 1.09
CA SER A 654 20.20 30.19 2.08
C SER A 654 21.26 31.16 1.56
N LEU A 655 21.47 32.27 2.25
CA LEU A 655 22.58 33.20 1.96
C LEU A 655 23.96 32.52 2.03
N ALA A 656 24.07 31.39 2.74
CA ALA A 656 25.31 30.62 2.88
C ALA A 656 25.53 29.57 1.77
N GLY A 657 24.52 29.29 0.94
CA GLY A 657 24.62 28.33 -0.17
C GLY A 657 23.34 27.55 -0.42
N THR A 658 23.40 26.66 -1.42
CA THR A 658 22.28 25.79 -1.82
C THR A 658 22.65 24.32 -1.65
N CYS A 659 21.81 23.53 -0.99
CA CYS A 659 21.93 22.08 -0.85
C CYS A 659 20.75 21.38 -1.56
N ARG A 660 20.98 20.17 -2.09
CA ARG A 660 19.95 19.33 -2.70
C ARG A 660 19.94 17.96 -2.04
N VAL A 661 18.77 17.46 -1.71
CA VAL A 661 18.59 16.13 -1.12
C VAL A 661 17.26 15.54 -1.59
N GLY A 662 17.27 14.26 -1.94
CA GLY A 662 16.03 13.55 -2.27
C GLY A 662 15.12 13.40 -1.05
N ALA A 663 13.81 13.32 -1.25
CA ALA A 663 12.84 13.23 -0.15
C ALA A 663 12.95 11.92 0.64
N TYR A 664 13.20 10.79 -0.02
CA TYR A 664 13.47 9.50 0.64
C TYR A 664 14.79 9.56 1.40
N THR A 665 15.82 10.14 0.77
CA THR A 665 17.12 10.35 1.41
C THR A 665 16.97 11.19 2.67
N MET A 666 16.17 12.26 2.63
CA MET A 666 15.87 13.08 3.81
C MET A 666 15.14 12.29 4.90
N LEU A 667 14.17 11.44 4.56
CA LEU A 667 13.54 10.54 5.54
C LEU A 667 14.57 9.65 6.22
N LYS A 668 15.46 9.04 5.44
CA LYS A 668 16.53 8.19 5.95
C LYS A 668 17.47 8.95 6.88
N GLU A 669 17.88 10.16 6.50
CA GLU A 669 18.71 11.02 7.34
C GLU A 669 18.00 11.41 8.64
N ILE A 670 16.71 11.74 8.59
CA ILE A 670 15.91 11.99 9.79
C ILE A 670 15.96 10.75 10.70
N ILE A 671 15.76 9.55 10.15
CA ILE A 671 15.78 8.29 10.91
C ILE A 671 17.12 8.06 11.58
N GLU A 672 18.20 7.99 10.79
CA GLU A 672 19.53 7.62 11.26
C GLU A 672 20.03 8.57 12.37
N ASN A 673 19.56 9.81 12.34
CA ASN A 673 19.98 10.84 13.27
C ASN A 673 18.95 11.14 14.38
N SER A 674 17.75 10.56 14.29
CA SER A 674 16.66 10.70 15.28
C SER A 674 16.76 9.81 16.52
N GLY A 675 17.82 9.01 16.66
CA GLY A 675 18.09 8.29 17.92
C GLY A 675 17.90 9.21 19.14
N LEU A 676 17.70 8.70 20.34
CA LEU A 676 17.55 9.56 21.52
C LEU A 676 18.81 9.40 22.38
N VAL A 677 19.53 10.49 22.70
CA VAL A 677 20.60 10.40 23.72
C VAL A 677 19.93 10.42 25.08
N HIS A 678 20.12 9.35 25.86
CA HIS A 678 19.57 9.27 27.21
C HIS A 678 20.29 10.27 28.15
N CYS A 679 19.63 11.37 28.52
CA CYS A 679 20.08 12.30 29.56
C CYS A 679 19.43 11.93 30.90
N ALA A 680 20.16 11.25 31.79
CA ALA A 680 19.59 10.73 33.04
C ALA A 680 19.41 11.78 34.17
N HIS A 681 19.86 13.03 34.03
CA HIS A 681 19.88 13.96 35.18
C HIS A 681 19.65 15.44 34.82
N ARG A 682 18.67 16.07 35.50
CA ARG A 682 18.56 17.53 35.65
C ARG A 682 19.68 18.15 36.54
N ASN A 683 20.55 17.35 37.17
CA ASN A 683 21.62 17.80 38.08
C ASN A 683 22.97 17.11 37.77
N CYS A 684 23.60 17.38 36.62
CA CYS A 684 24.91 16.82 36.30
C CYS A 684 26.02 17.50 37.11
N ALA A 685 26.52 16.86 38.16
CA ALA A 685 27.62 17.35 39.01
C ALA A 685 29.02 17.14 38.39
N ARG A 686 29.12 16.68 37.13
CA ARG A 686 30.40 16.46 36.41
C ARG A 686 30.69 17.54 35.35
N LEU A 687 30.15 18.74 35.55
CA LEU A 687 30.55 19.93 34.77
C LEU A 687 32.04 20.22 34.91
N ASP A 688 32.63 19.85 36.05
CA ASP A 688 33.98 20.25 36.45
C ASP A 688 35.11 19.47 35.75
N GLN A 689 34.80 18.58 34.81
CA GLN A 689 35.78 17.67 34.18
C GLN A 689 36.07 17.96 32.69
N PHE A 690 35.46 18.98 32.08
CA PHE A 690 35.81 19.37 30.72
C PHE A 690 36.86 20.50 30.73
N SER A 691 38.13 20.15 30.48
CA SER A 691 39.23 21.10 30.34
C SER A 691 39.29 21.69 28.91
N CYS A 692 38.17 22.14 28.38
CA CYS A 692 38.06 22.65 27.00
C CYS A 692 37.28 23.96 26.98
N ASP A 693 37.83 25.02 26.38
CA ASP A 693 37.14 26.30 26.22
C ASP A 693 35.95 26.15 25.28
N ILE A 694 34.74 26.41 25.80
CA ILE A 694 33.46 26.36 25.08
C ILE A 694 33.00 27.78 24.73
N SER A 695 32.78 28.06 23.45
CA SER A 695 32.29 29.36 22.98
C SER A 695 30.91 29.25 22.33
N THR A 696 29.95 30.10 22.68
CA THR A 696 28.60 30.07 22.09
C THR A 696 28.50 30.96 20.85
N LEU A 697 27.78 30.52 19.82
CA LEU A 697 27.48 31.27 18.59
C LEU A 697 25.96 31.37 18.42
N ASP A 698 25.42 32.51 18.00
CA ASP A 698 23.99 32.67 17.74
C ASP A 698 23.73 32.82 16.21
N GLY A 699 22.69 32.17 15.67
CA GLY A 699 22.24 32.31 14.27
C GLY A 699 22.56 31.13 13.33
N GLU A 700 21.99 31.14 12.11
CA GLU A 700 22.11 30.08 11.08
C GLU A 700 23.37 30.24 10.19
N GLY A 701 23.70 29.27 9.30
CA GLY A 701 24.75 29.37 8.26
C GLY A 701 26.09 28.63 8.49
N CYS A 702 27.11 28.88 7.67
CA CYS A 702 28.46 28.27 7.76
C CYS A 702 29.33 28.85 8.90
N ARG A 703 30.49 28.24 9.18
CA ARG A 703 31.46 28.67 10.20
C ARG A 703 32.02 30.07 9.87
N PRO A 704 31.92 31.07 10.78
CA PRO A 704 32.64 32.34 10.64
C PRO A 704 34.16 32.14 10.53
N GLU A 705 34.80 32.83 9.58
CA GLU A 705 36.27 32.84 9.48
C GLU A 705 36.89 33.49 10.73
N GLY A 706 37.87 32.82 11.35
CA GLY A 706 38.64 33.38 12.47
C GLY A 706 38.22 32.98 13.89
N LEU A 707 37.33 31.98 14.07
CA LEU A 707 36.92 31.51 15.40
C LEU A 707 38.08 30.91 16.23
N GLN A 708 38.34 31.50 17.40
CA GLN A 708 39.24 30.98 18.43
C GLN A 708 38.45 30.21 19.51
N GLY A 709 38.92 29.00 19.84
CA GLY A 709 38.25 28.05 20.75
C GLY A 709 38.47 26.62 20.28
N LYS A 710 38.38 25.65 21.20
CA LYS A 710 38.43 24.21 20.87
C LYS A 710 37.05 23.62 20.67
N LEU A 711 35.99 24.19 21.25
CA LEU A 711 34.60 23.74 21.12
C LEU A 711 33.66 24.95 20.96
N HIS A 712 32.81 24.97 19.93
CA HIS A 712 31.77 26.00 19.76
C HIS A 712 30.38 25.39 19.85
N VAL A 713 29.41 26.13 20.39
CA VAL A 713 28.02 25.72 20.66
C VAL A 713 27.10 26.71 19.94
N ARG A 714 26.44 26.33 18.84
CA ARG A 714 25.66 27.26 18.00
C ARG A 714 24.16 27.22 18.32
N ARG A 715 23.58 28.29 18.86
CA ARG A 715 22.17 28.42 19.21
C ARG A 715 21.40 29.13 18.08
N LEU A 716 20.29 28.54 17.64
CA LEU A 716 19.39 29.15 16.66
C LEU A 716 18.33 29.97 17.40
N VAL A 717 18.40 31.30 17.29
CA VAL A 717 17.52 32.23 18.01
C VAL A 717 16.32 32.56 17.12
N GLY A 718 15.11 32.19 17.55
CA GLY A 718 13.85 32.59 16.90
C GLY A 718 13.11 31.49 16.11
N ASN A 719 13.73 30.33 15.89
CA ASN A 719 13.14 29.23 15.13
C ASN A 719 12.45 28.22 16.06
N THR A 720 11.13 28.04 15.93
CA THR A 720 10.34 27.10 16.76
C THR A 720 10.44 25.64 16.31
N LEU A 721 10.98 25.39 15.12
CA LEU A 721 11.24 24.05 14.55
C LEU A 721 12.64 23.57 14.97
N ALA A 722 13.63 24.46 14.99
CA ALA A 722 15.00 24.13 15.34
C ALA A 722 15.20 23.86 16.85
N ARG A 723 15.43 22.60 17.21
CA ARG A 723 15.77 22.18 18.59
C ARG A 723 17.27 22.01 18.87
N CYS A 724 18.14 22.19 17.87
CA CYS A 724 19.55 21.78 17.98
C CYS A 724 20.50 22.94 18.24
N VAL A 725 21.65 22.56 18.80
CA VAL A 725 22.79 23.41 19.04
C VAL A 725 24.00 22.79 18.32
N GLY A 726 24.67 23.52 17.43
CA GLY A 726 25.78 22.95 16.63
C GLY A 726 27.09 22.89 17.41
N LEU A 727 27.76 21.73 17.47
CA LEU A 727 29.08 21.57 18.10
C LEU A 727 30.21 21.68 17.07
N LEU A 728 31.08 22.69 17.18
CA LEU A 728 32.22 22.88 16.25
C LEU A 728 33.55 22.70 16.99
N VAL A 729 34.32 21.66 16.68
CA VAL A 729 35.55 21.31 17.43
C VAL A 729 36.81 21.59 16.60
N ASN A 730 37.77 22.33 17.15
CA ASN A 730 38.95 22.80 16.43
C ASN A 730 40.08 21.75 16.42
N ARG A 731 39.91 20.70 15.60
CA ARG A 731 40.93 19.87 14.89
C ARG A 731 40.30 18.53 14.45
N GLU A 732 40.48 18.18 13.17
CA GLU A 732 40.18 16.86 12.54
C GLU A 732 38.79 16.27 12.84
N TRP A 733 37.80 17.15 12.96
CA TRP A 733 36.41 16.83 12.74
C TRP A 733 36.04 17.64 11.51
N THR A 734 35.84 16.98 10.37
CA THR A 734 35.32 17.67 9.19
C THR A 734 33.88 18.11 9.40
N GLU A 735 33.17 17.60 10.43
CA GLU A 735 31.71 17.71 10.55
C GLU A 735 31.24 17.99 11.99
N PRO A 736 30.24 18.87 12.20
CA PRO A 736 29.71 19.25 13.50
C PRO A 736 28.83 18.15 14.10
N ALA A 737 28.89 17.99 15.44
CA ALA A 737 28.02 17.05 16.16
C ALA A 737 26.65 17.67 16.50
N ILE A 738 25.62 16.82 16.46
CA ILE A 738 24.20 17.13 16.69
C ILE A 738 23.91 17.18 18.20
N LEU A 739 23.09 18.14 18.63
CA LEU A 739 22.49 18.22 19.98
C LEU A 739 20.96 18.10 19.85
N ARG A 740 20.30 17.13 20.51
CA ARG A 740 18.85 16.91 20.35
C ARG A 740 18.04 17.59 21.46
N GLY A 741 16.74 17.82 21.21
CA GLY A 741 15.84 18.43 22.19
C GLY A 741 15.56 17.52 23.41
N ARG A 742 15.72 18.08 24.63
CA ARG A 742 15.66 17.44 25.98
C ARG A 742 16.97 16.87 26.52
N GLU A 743 18.06 17.04 25.79
CA GLU A 743 19.38 16.55 26.19
C GLU A 743 20.20 17.67 26.85
N CYS A 744 21.04 17.35 27.83
CA CYS A 744 22.01 18.31 28.34
C CYS A 744 23.28 18.27 27.47
N ILE A 745 23.79 19.45 27.10
CA ILE A 745 24.98 19.64 26.25
C ILE A 745 26.13 18.65 26.59
N PRO A 746 26.47 18.38 27.87
CA PRO A 746 27.53 17.44 28.22
C PRO A 746 27.29 15.97 27.84
N CYS A 747 26.04 15.48 27.93
CA CYS A 747 25.71 14.09 27.59
C CYS A 747 25.84 13.85 26.09
N CYS A 748 25.47 14.84 25.28
CA CYS A 748 25.59 14.75 23.84
C CYS A 748 27.04 14.84 23.36
N ILE A 749 27.87 15.69 23.99
CA ILE A 749 29.31 15.74 23.73
C ILE A 749 29.95 14.37 23.99
N ARG A 750 29.57 13.70 25.08
CA ARG A 750 30.06 12.34 25.40
C ARG A 750 29.62 11.31 24.35
N THR A 751 28.33 11.29 23.97
CA THR A 751 27.83 10.38 22.93
C THR A 751 28.50 10.60 21.58
N ALA A 752 28.76 11.85 21.19
CA ALA A 752 29.50 12.18 19.98
C ALA A 752 30.95 11.65 20.02
N ILE A 753 31.58 11.60 21.21
CA ILE A 753 32.92 11.05 21.41
C ILE A 753 32.91 9.51 21.36
N ASP A 754 31.90 8.85 21.93
CA ASP A 754 31.80 7.39 22.02
C ASP A 754 31.44 6.69 20.69
N LEU A 755 30.87 7.42 19.71
CA LEU A 755 30.54 6.92 18.36
C LEU A 755 31.77 6.64 17.47
N ARG A 756 33.00 6.69 18.01
CA ARG A 756 34.28 6.64 17.27
C ARG A 756 35.17 5.37 17.44
N PRO A 757 34.70 4.11 17.57
CA PRO A 757 35.64 2.98 17.57
C PRO A 757 36.24 2.69 16.18
N ASP A 758 35.54 2.98 15.09
CA ASP A 758 35.98 2.61 13.74
C ASP A 758 36.75 3.73 13.05
N TYR A 759 38.08 3.56 12.99
CA TYR A 759 39.07 4.42 12.32
C TYR A 759 38.88 4.59 10.79
N GLN A 760 37.74 4.20 10.22
CA GLN A 760 37.49 4.24 8.77
C GLN A 760 36.21 4.97 8.35
N ARG A 761 35.32 5.35 9.27
CA ARG A 761 34.05 6.01 8.92
C ARG A 761 33.95 7.37 9.60
N SER A 762 34.02 8.42 8.79
CA SER A 762 33.69 9.79 9.22
C SER A 762 32.20 9.85 9.56
N PRO A 763 31.77 10.45 10.69
CA PRO A 763 30.37 10.79 10.86
C PRO A 763 30.00 11.81 9.77
N SER A 764 28.92 11.51 9.05
CA SER A 764 28.33 12.33 7.97
C SER A 764 27.22 13.22 8.54
N TYR A 765 27.17 14.48 8.11
CA TYR A 765 26.42 15.62 8.65
C TYR A 765 24.93 15.37 8.88
N VAL A 766 24.33 16.18 9.78
CA VAL A 766 22.91 16.54 9.67
C VAL A 766 22.66 18.03 9.73
N ILE A 767 21.90 18.45 8.73
CA ILE A 767 21.20 19.71 8.55
C ILE A 767 19.96 19.71 9.47
N LEU A 768 19.73 20.83 10.17
CA LEU A 768 18.38 21.23 10.55
C LEU A 768 17.73 21.96 9.38
#